data_AF-A0A6P1F4B9-F1
#
_entry.id   AF-A0A6P1F4B9-F1
#
_cell.length_a   1.000
_cell.length_b   1.000
_cell.length_c   1.000
_cell.angle_alpha   90.00
_cell.angle_beta   90.00
_cell.angle_gamma   90.00
#
_symmetry.space_group_name_H-M   'P 1'
#
loop_
_entity.id
_entity.type
_entity.pdbx_description
1 polymer ?
#
loop_
_entity_poly.entity_id
_entity_poly.type
_entity_poly.pdbx_seq_one_letter_code
_entity_poly.pdbx_strand_id
1 'polypeptide(L)'
;MPHRTSSALRCFVTTVVVAALALGTAGPVSAADAADETGTLTGRVLGEGDGGPDADIDSVYVDLIDPDRPGYDTGYFDESTDGTFTIAGVEPGDYQVKYTPNDSVHLARWLGGTREPSATVAVVADERTATPLQVLPLGGTISGVVTYGGPDAPSPTSITVNAGWYAYYWGGEATPDEDGRYTIRGLELQDYHVSFEGIPAYVPEYWNGAPDQRTAQVTTVTETGQAIFGRDAVLEKGGSLSGRVTAADTGQGLNQVPVTAHRVADVADPEHYPEGYDGFALVTTDAEGHYEMEGLRAGTWRIEADAREVTLRNQLDVLPIDQWYGGTADESKARGVAVSTGGARSGIDIAMPSVPALHGLVATREFLESYTDVTVTAEQVCSDAPCLTRSVEVDSAVGNEYAFTDLPAGQYRIRYDTATDPDEGAEAARYLSGYWIGDRTRQDATVVDYPAGGTVTANIMLTEEDAPRFFTDVEPRSTFGREVTWMAGKNLAQGYVEADGSKTYHPVEDVSRQAMAAFLYRYDRYRFWPTEFVPPATASFSDVPVTHPFFTEIEWMKSEGLTTGNADGTFAPLEPVTRQSAAAFLSRLSGEPHPVSTVFTDVPAANPFAGEIAWLDRTGITTGYPDGGFHPLEPVSRQAIAAFLYRYDATQ
;
A
#
# COMPACT_ATOMS: atom_id res chain seq x y z
N MET A 1 -70.20 -24.83 -6.71
CA MET A 1 -71.34 -24.64 -5.80
C MET A 1 -70.86 -23.82 -4.61
N PRO A 2 -71.70 -22.91 -4.09
CA PRO A 2 -71.32 -21.75 -3.28
C PRO A 2 -71.63 -21.96 -1.79
N HIS A 3 -71.24 -20.98 -0.96
CA HIS A 3 -71.94 -20.40 0.22
C HIS A 3 -70.89 -19.84 1.20
N ARG A 4 -70.76 -18.51 1.40
CA ARG A 4 -71.61 -17.60 2.24
C ARG A 4 -71.71 -18.14 3.68
N THR A 5 -71.45 -17.43 4.77
CA THR A 5 -71.86 -16.06 5.22
C THR A 5 -71.32 -15.88 6.67
N SER A 6 -70.74 -14.75 7.09
CA SER A 6 -71.35 -13.48 7.57
C SER A 6 -71.49 -13.36 9.11
N SER A 7 -71.32 -12.10 9.57
CA SER A 7 -71.89 -11.42 10.77
C SER A 7 -70.94 -11.23 11.96
N ALA A 8 -70.82 -10.08 12.65
CA ALA A 8 -71.52 -8.78 12.66
C ALA A 8 -70.56 -7.72 13.27
N LEU A 9 -70.44 -6.47 12.82
CA LEU A 9 -71.28 -5.26 12.96
C LEU A 9 -71.54 -4.73 14.41
N ARG A 10 -70.94 -3.56 14.73
CA ARG A 10 -71.51 -2.35 15.40
C ARG A 10 -70.36 -1.37 15.72
N CYS A 11 -70.15 -0.28 14.97
CA CYS A 11 -70.79 1.05 15.03
C CYS A 11 -70.89 1.70 16.42
N PHE A 12 -70.07 2.75 16.63
CA PHE A 12 -70.52 3.99 17.27
C PHE A 12 -69.89 5.19 16.55
N VAL A 13 -70.74 6.14 16.16
CA VAL A 13 -70.46 7.43 15.53
C VAL A 13 -70.83 8.52 16.51
N THR A 14 -69.97 9.52 16.75
CA THR A 14 -70.30 10.87 17.29
C THR A 14 -69.03 11.72 17.15
N THR A 15 -68.92 12.94 16.62
CA THR A 15 -69.73 13.88 15.84
C THR A 15 -68.72 14.91 15.29
N VAL A 16 -68.97 15.39 14.08
CA VAL A 16 -68.20 16.42 13.36
C VAL A 16 -68.47 17.82 13.91
N VAL A 17 -67.44 18.67 13.98
CA VAL A 17 -67.58 20.12 13.82
C VAL A 17 -66.59 20.58 12.75
N VAL A 18 -67.14 21.14 11.67
CA VAL A 18 -66.42 21.82 10.58
C VAL A 18 -66.21 23.28 10.97
N ALA A 19 -65.02 23.82 10.74
CA ALA A 19 -64.80 25.26 10.53
C ALA A 19 -63.91 25.45 9.29
N ALA A 20 -64.28 26.42 8.47
CA ALA A 20 -63.95 26.54 7.06
C ALA A 20 -62.72 27.42 6.75
N LEU A 21 -62.04 27.07 5.65
CA LEU A 21 -61.35 27.91 4.65
C LEU A 21 -60.54 29.15 5.08
N ALA A 22 -59.23 29.09 4.79
CA ALA A 22 -58.54 30.15 4.05
C ALA A 22 -57.43 29.53 3.18
N LEU A 23 -57.63 29.54 1.86
CA LEU A 23 -56.58 29.31 0.87
C LEU A 23 -55.71 30.57 0.79
N GLY A 24 -54.53 30.53 1.40
CA GLY A 24 -53.46 31.47 1.15
C GLY A 24 -52.35 30.76 0.38
N THR A 25 -52.12 31.16 -0.86
CA THR A 25 -50.95 30.74 -1.64
C THR A 25 -49.69 31.34 -1.02
N ALA A 26 -48.95 30.55 -0.25
CA ALA A 26 -47.54 30.84 0.04
C ALA A 26 -46.70 30.21 -1.09
N GLY A 27 -45.87 31.02 -1.74
CA GLY A 27 -44.90 30.55 -2.74
C GLY A 27 -43.87 29.59 -2.13
N PRO A 28 -42.97 29.01 -2.94
CA PRO A 28 -41.93 28.13 -2.42
C PRO A 28 -41.10 28.91 -1.41
N VAL A 29 -41.15 28.46 -0.15
CA VAL A 29 -40.21 28.90 0.87
C VAL A 29 -38.86 28.31 0.47
N SER A 30 -37.87 29.19 0.35
CA SER A 30 -36.48 28.85 0.05
C SER A 30 -35.94 27.81 1.05
N ALA A 31 -35.12 26.89 0.55
CA ALA A 31 -34.31 25.96 1.32
C ALA A 31 -33.21 26.70 2.13
N ALA A 32 -33.62 27.40 3.18
CA ALA A 32 -32.76 27.97 4.20
C ALA A 32 -33.58 28.02 5.50
N ASP A 33 -33.07 27.38 6.55
CA ASP A 33 -33.62 27.23 7.91
C ASP A 33 -34.46 25.97 8.22
N ALA A 34 -34.03 24.78 7.77
CA ALA A 34 -34.21 23.58 8.60
C ALA A 34 -33.01 23.53 9.55
N ALA A 35 -33.18 23.94 10.80
CA ALA A 35 -32.27 23.50 11.85
C ALA A 35 -32.44 21.98 11.93
N ASP A 36 -31.38 21.19 11.73
CA ASP A 36 -31.42 19.75 11.95
C ASP A 36 -31.79 19.52 13.42
N GLU A 37 -33.04 19.17 13.68
CA GLU A 37 -33.54 18.80 15.00
C GLU A 37 -32.86 17.48 15.40
N THR A 38 -31.74 17.58 16.12
CA THR A 38 -30.93 16.44 16.55
C THR A 38 -31.20 16.08 18.01
N GLY A 39 -31.07 14.80 18.35
CA GLY A 39 -31.15 14.29 19.71
C GLY A 39 -29.79 14.10 20.36
N THR A 40 -29.81 13.80 21.66
CA THR A 40 -28.62 13.41 22.43
C THR A 40 -28.82 12.04 23.07
N LEU A 41 -27.89 11.10 22.87
CA LEU A 41 -27.85 9.81 23.54
C LEU A 41 -26.77 9.79 24.61
N THR A 42 -27.10 9.31 25.80
CA THR A 42 -26.16 9.21 26.92
C THR A 42 -26.24 7.86 27.59
N GLY A 43 -25.19 7.44 28.29
CA GLY A 43 -25.19 6.15 28.97
C GLY A 43 -24.01 5.96 29.90
N ARG A 44 -23.91 4.76 30.46
CA ARG A 44 -22.77 4.32 31.27
C ARG A 44 -22.43 2.87 30.96
N VAL A 45 -21.14 2.59 30.81
CA VAL A 45 -20.54 1.29 30.52
C VAL A 45 -19.51 0.98 31.61
N LEU A 46 -19.59 -0.22 32.18
CA LEU A 46 -18.63 -0.79 33.13
C LEU A 46 -18.06 -2.09 32.56
N GLY A 47 -16.91 -2.50 33.08
CA GLY A 47 -16.31 -3.82 32.85
C GLY A 47 -16.55 -4.72 34.05
N GLU A 48 -16.86 -5.99 33.79
CA GLU A 48 -16.97 -7.02 34.82
C GLU A 48 -15.64 -7.20 35.56
N GLY A 49 -15.66 -7.11 36.89
CA GLY A 49 -14.44 -7.28 37.69
C GLY A 49 -14.00 -8.74 37.82
N ASP A 50 -12.69 -9.01 37.67
CA ASP A 50 -12.10 -10.35 37.90
C ASP A 50 -12.09 -10.73 39.40
N GLY A 51 -13.27 -11.11 39.92
CA GLY A 51 -13.49 -11.37 41.35
C GLY A 51 -13.63 -10.13 42.23
N GLY A 52 -13.69 -8.93 41.63
CA GLY A 52 -13.90 -7.62 42.26
C GLY A 52 -15.21 -6.95 41.84
N PRO A 53 -15.49 -5.71 42.30
CA PRO A 53 -16.63 -4.94 41.80
C PRO A 53 -16.42 -4.53 40.34
N ASP A 54 -17.51 -4.40 39.58
CA ASP A 54 -17.47 -3.84 38.22
C ASP A 54 -16.81 -2.45 38.24
N ALA A 55 -15.93 -2.21 37.27
CA ALA A 55 -15.08 -1.04 37.22
C ALA A 55 -15.36 -0.20 35.97
N ASP A 56 -15.01 1.07 36.02
CA ASP A 56 -15.05 1.93 34.84
C ASP A 56 -14.00 1.44 33.82
N ILE A 57 -14.34 1.45 32.53
CA ILE A 57 -13.43 1.08 31.43
C ILE A 57 -12.84 2.37 30.86
N ASP A 58 -11.52 2.44 30.72
CA ASP A 58 -10.79 3.64 30.29
C ASP A 58 -11.18 4.12 28.88
N SER A 59 -11.62 3.22 27.99
CA SER A 59 -12.04 3.56 26.62
C SER A 59 -13.02 2.54 26.02
N VAL A 60 -14.15 3.03 25.51
CA VAL A 60 -15.18 2.24 24.82
C VAL A 60 -15.68 3.00 23.59
N TYR A 61 -15.65 2.35 22.43
CA TYR A 61 -16.32 2.81 21.23
C TYR A 61 -17.81 2.48 21.30
N VAL A 62 -18.65 3.47 20.99
CA VAL A 62 -20.11 3.30 20.96
C VAL A 62 -20.60 3.55 19.54
N ASP A 63 -20.95 2.46 18.85
CA ASP A 63 -21.45 2.52 17.47
C ASP A 63 -22.98 2.61 17.48
N LEU A 64 -23.53 3.63 16.78
CA LEU A 64 -24.94 3.74 16.50
C LEU A 64 -25.22 3.33 15.06
N ILE A 65 -26.04 2.29 14.91
CA ILE A 65 -26.31 1.62 13.65
C ILE A 65 -27.80 1.74 13.35
N ASP A 66 -28.12 2.41 12.25
CA ASP A 66 -29.49 2.50 11.72
C ASP A 66 -29.82 1.21 10.95
N PRO A 67 -30.74 0.37 11.46
CA PRO A 67 -31.08 -0.90 10.81
C PRO A 67 -31.73 -0.71 9.44
N ASP A 68 -32.31 0.46 9.15
CA ASP A 68 -32.94 0.78 7.87
C ASP A 68 -31.95 1.38 6.86
N ARG A 69 -30.72 1.72 7.29
CA ARG A 69 -29.62 2.23 6.46
C ARG A 69 -28.30 1.51 6.73
N PRO A 70 -28.17 0.21 6.37
CA PRO A 70 -26.93 -0.54 6.57
C PRO A 70 -25.76 0.09 5.80
N GLY A 71 -24.69 0.45 6.52
CA GLY A 71 -23.46 1.05 5.98
C GLY A 71 -23.22 2.52 6.35
N TYR A 72 -24.17 3.19 6.99
CA TYR A 72 -23.98 4.50 7.63
C TYR A 72 -23.73 4.30 9.13
N ASP A 73 -22.52 3.86 9.49
CA ASP A 73 -22.14 3.75 10.90
C ASP A 73 -21.70 5.13 11.41
N THR A 74 -22.46 5.69 12.35
CA THR A 74 -21.99 6.85 13.13
C THR A 74 -21.23 6.33 14.34
N GLY A 75 -19.92 6.08 14.15
CA GLY A 75 -19.03 5.70 15.23
C GLY A 75 -18.74 6.91 16.13
N TYR A 76 -19.00 6.78 17.43
CA TYR A 76 -18.63 7.79 18.43
C TYR A 76 -17.57 7.22 19.38
N PHE A 77 -16.54 8.03 19.63
CA PHE A 77 -15.43 7.69 20.50
C PHE A 77 -15.54 8.53 21.78
N ASP A 78 -15.58 7.86 22.93
CA ASP A 78 -15.52 8.52 24.23
C ASP A 78 -14.28 8.06 25.01
N GLU A 79 -13.52 9.03 25.51
CA GLU A 79 -12.36 8.84 26.40
C GLU A 79 -12.73 9.08 27.88
N SER A 80 -14.00 8.87 28.24
CA SER A 80 -14.42 9.07 29.62
C SER A 80 -13.89 7.99 30.56
N THR A 81 -13.04 8.41 31.48
CA THR A 81 -12.47 7.59 32.56
C THR A 81 -13.48 7.15 33.65
N ASP A 82 -14.73 7.62 33.60
CA ASP A 82 -15.81 7.24 34.55
C ASP A 82 -16.88 6.32 33.95
N GLY A 83 -16.61 5.81 32.74
CA GLY A 83 -17.48 4.91 31.99
C GLY A 83 -18.76 5.56 31.47
N THR A 84 -18.98 6.87 31.66
CA THR A 84 -20.15 7.56 31.10
C THR A 84 -19.89 8.08 29.70
N PHE A 85 -20.92 8.13 28.84
CA PHE A 85 -20.79 8.69 27.50
C PHE A 85 -21.92 9.65 27.12
N THR A 86 -21.64 10.57 26.18
CA THR A 86 -22.64 11.49 25.61
C THR A 86 -22.41 11.71 24.11
N ILE A 87 -23.34 11.23 23.29
CA ILE A 87 -23.38 11.42 21.83
C ILE A 87 -24.43 12.49 21.51
N ALA A 88 -24.01 13.66 21.03
CA ALA A 88 -24.91 14.72 20.61
C ALA A 88 -24.97 14.81 19.08
N GLY A 89 -26.02 15.44 18.54
CA GLY A 89 -26.13 15.63 17.09
C GLY A 89 -26.65 14.40 16.33
N VAL A 90 -27.30 13.46 17.03
CA VAL A 90 -27.80 12.22 16.42
C VAL A 90 -29.16 12.51 15.77
N GLU A 91 -29.36 12.08 14.52
CA GLU A 91 -30.67 12.20 13.86
C GLU A 91 -31.74 11.44 14.68
N PRO A 92 -32.99 11.91 14.72
CA PRO A 92 -34.07 11.17 15.36
C PRO A 92 -34.34 9.84 14.63
N GLY A 93 -34.37 8.73 15.37
CA GLY A 93 -34.49 7.39 14.79
C GLY A 93 -34.32 6.27 15.82
N ASP A 94 -34.56 5.02 15.39
CA ASP A 94 -34.34 3.82 16.21
C ASP A 94 -32.98 3.21 15.86
N TYR A 95 -32.04 3.23 16.81
CA TYR A 95 -30.66 2.78 16.59
C TYR A 95 -30.34 1.49 17.35
N GLN A 96 -29.62 0.58 16.70
CA GLN A 96 -28.90 -0.47 17.41
C GLN A 96 -27.61 0.13 17.98
N VAL A 97 -27.24 -0.25 19.21
CA VAL A 97 -26.04 0.25 19.87
C VAL A 97 -25.08 -0.88 20.14
N LYS A 98 -23.83 -0.74 19.71
CA LYS A 98 -22.74 -1.68 19.99
C LYS A 98 -21.68 -0.99 20.86
N TYR A 99 -21.26 -1.67 21.91
CA TYR A 99 -20.21 -1.24 22.82
C TYR A 99 -18.96 -2.08 22.55
N THR A 100 -17.88 -1.45 22.10
CA THR A 100 -16.61 -2.10 21.77
C THR A 100 -15.52 -1.55 22.69
N PRO A 101 -15.06 -2.33 23.70
CA PRO A 101 -14.02 -1.88 24.62
C PRO A 101 -12.66 -1.85 23.92
N ASN A 102 -11.79 -0.90 24.30
CA ASN A 102 -10.43 -0.77 23.77
C ASN A 102 -9.37 -1.21 24.80
N ASP A 103 -9.68 -2.20 25.63
CA ASP A 103 -8.81 -2.67 26.72
C ASP A 103 -8.25 -4.08 26.52
N SER A 104 -8.65 -4.77 25.44
CA SER A 104 -8.30 -6.16 25.13
C SER A 104 -8.65 -7.19 26.21
N VAL A 105 -9.47 -6.82 27.20
CA VAL A 105 -9.86 -7.70 28.33
C VAL A 105 -11.34 -8.01 28.28
N HIS A 106 -12.19 -7.03 28.00
CA HIS A 106 -13.65 -7.21 27.98
C HIS A 106 -14.17 -7.50 26.57
N LEU A 107 -15.32 -8.15 26.49
CA LEU A 107 -15.93 -8.51 25.22
C LEU A 107 -16.91 -7.43 24.75
N ALA A 108 -16.88 -7.14 23.45
CA ALA A 108 -17.84 -6.25 22.82
C ALA A 108 -19.27 -6.82 22.91
N ARG A 109 -20.25 -5.97 23.21
CA ARG A 109 -21.65 -6.38 23.35
C ARG A 109 -22.59 -5.37 22.72
N TRP A 110 -23.71 -5.86 22.21
CA TRP A 110 -24.83 -5.01 21.84
C TRP A 110 -25.64 -4.59 23.06
N LEU A 111 -26.42 -3.52 22.91
CA LEU A 111 -27.39 -3.07 23.89
C LEU A 111 -28.20 -4.24 24.45
N GLY A 112 -28.15 -4.40 25.78
CA GLY A 112 -28.78 -5.53 26.47
C GLY A 112 -27.83 -6.71 26.75
N GLY A 113 -26.55 -6.57 26.45
CA GLY A 113 -25.51 -7.56 26.78
C GLY A 113 -25.45 -8.77 25.83
N THR A 114 -25.98 -8.66 24.62
CA THR A 114 -26.03 -9.77 23.64
C THR A 114 -24.82 -9.76 22.69
N ARG A 115 -24.50 -10.93 22.10
CA ARG A 115 -23.47 -11.06 21.03
C ARG A 115 -23.96 -10.52 19.68
N GLU A 116 -25.26 -10.60 19.45
CA GLU A 116 -25.93 -10.19 18.21
C GLU A 116 -26.89 -9.02 18.48
N PRO A 117 -27.17 -8.18 17.47
CA PRO A 117 -28.10 -7.06 17.63
C PRO A 117 -29.50 -7.56 17.96
N SER A 118 -30.06 -7.07 19.06
CA SER A 118 -31.36 -7.54 19.56
C SER A 118 -32.29 -6.45 20.12
N ALA A 119 -31.76 -5.25 20.35
CA ALA A 119 -32.48 -4.12 20.92
C ALA A 119 -32.14 -2.83 20.16
N THR A 120 -33.11 -1.91 20.11
CA THR A 120 -32.93 -0.56 19.61
C THR A 120 -33.19 0.48 20.70
N VAL A 121 -32.61 1.66 20.54
CA VAL A 121 -32.90 2.85 21.32
C VAL A 121 -33.46 3.94 20.41
N ALA A 122 -34.60 4.52 20.81
CA ALA A 122 -35.21 5.62 20.10
C ALA A 122 -34.52 6.93 20.50
N VAL A 123 -33.87 7.60 19.55
CA VAL A 123 -33.35 8.96 19.72
C VAL A 123 -34.42 9.94 19.25
N VAL A 124 -34.72 10.93 20.07
CA VAL A 124 -35.75 11.95 19.81
C VAL A 124 -35.10 13.33 19.72
N ALA A 125 -35.56 14.12 18.73
CA ALA A 125 -35.16 15.52 18.52
C ALA A 125 -35.26 16.34 19.80
N ASP A 126 -34.23 17.16 20.08
CA ASP A 126 -34.14 18.06 21.24
C ASP A 126 -34.28 17.37 22.61
N GLU A 127 -34.23 16.04 22.66
CA GLU A 127 -34.31 15.25 23.88
C GLU A 127 -32.97 14.57 24.21
N ARG A 128 -32.77 14.34 25.51
CA ARG A 128 -31.68 13.52 26.03
C ARG A 128 -32.20 12.14 26.38
N THR A 129 -31.81 11.15 25.59
CA THR A 129 -32.13 9.74 25.81
C THR A 129 -31.00 9.07 26.59
N ALA A 130 -31.33 8.27 27.61
CA ALA A 130 -30.35 7.52 28.39
C ALA A 130 -30.46 6.02 28.10
N THR A 131 -29.34 5.36 27.78
CA THR A 131 -29.28 3.90 27.73
C THR A 131 -29.25 3.33 29.15
N PRO A 132 -29.72 2.08 29.36
CA PRO A 132 -29.43 1.34 30.58
C PRO A 132 -27.92 1.23 30.83
N LEU A 133 -27.54 1.03 32.09
CA LEU A 133 -26.18 0.66 32.47
C LEU A 133 -25.78 -0.63 31.76
N GLN A 134 -24.67 -0.59 31.02
CA GLN A 134 -24.10 -1.76 30.39
C GLN A 134 -22.90 -2.26 31.20
N VAL A 135 -22.84 -3.56 31.48
CA VAL A 135 -21.63 -4.21 32.02
C VAL A 135 -21.10 -5.14 30.92
N LEU A 136 -19.84 -4.97 30.54
CA LEU A 136 -19.17 -5.78 29.53
C LEU A 136 -18.48 -6.98 30.21
N PRO A 137 -18.74 -8.22 29.76
CA PRO A 137 -18.18 -9.40 30.41
C PRO A 137 -16.70 -9.57 30.10
N LEU A 138 -16.00 -10.29 30.97
CA LEU A 138 -14.60 -10.66 30.73
C LEU A 138 -14.47 -11.62 29.55
N GLY A 139 -13.46 -11.38 28.70
CA GLY A 139 -13.02 -12.35 27.71
C GLY A 139 -12.26 -13.51 28.35
N GLY A 140 -12.29 -14.66 27.69
CA GLY A 140 -11.41 -15.77 28.03
C GLY A 140 -9.94 -15.41 27.83
N THR A 141 -9.06 -16.16 28.48
CA THR A 141 -7.61 -16.04 28.31
C THR A 141 -6.98 -17.37 27.96
N ILE A 142 -5.96 -17.34 27.10
CA ILE A 142 -5.13 -18.50 26.76
C ILE A 142 -3.67 -18.15 27.07
N SER A 143 -3.02 -18.97 27.89
CA SER A 143 -1.64 -18.74 28.32
C SER A 143 -0.74 -19.97 28.12
N GLY A 144 0.55 -19.70 27.94
CA GLY A 144 1.58 -20.72 27.84
C GLY A 144 2.98 -20.13 27.88
N VAL A 145 3.95 -20.97 27.58
CA VAL A 145 5.36 -20.60 27.46
C VAL A 145 5.90 -21.06 26.11
N VAL A 146 6.55 -20.15 25.40
CA VAL A 146 7.29 -20.45 24.17
C VAL A 146 8.76 -20.59 24.51
N THR A 147 9.36 -21.70 24.10
CA THR A 147 10.79 -21.96 24.27
C THR A 147 11.43 -22.23 22.91
N TYR A 148 12.64 -21.76 22.71
CA TYR A 148 13.45 -22.00 21.52
C TYR A 148 14.91 -21.70 21.85
N GLY A 149 15.85 -22.12 21.01
CA GLY A 149 17.25 -22.18 21.43
C GLY A 149 18.29 -21.98 20.34
N GLY A 150 19.41 -21.41 20.77
CA GLY A 150 20.60 -21.16 19.98
C GLY A 150 21.41 -20.04 20.65
N PRO A 151 22.74 -20.01 20.50
CA PRO A 151 23.55 -18.90 21.01
C PRO A 151 23.16 -17.53 20.41
N ASP A 152 22.54 -17.54 19.23
CA ASP A 152 22.10 -16.36 18.48
C ASP A 152 20.56 -16.26 18.38
N ALA A 153 19.84 -16.91 19.30
CA ALA A 153 18.38 -16.84 19.33
C ALA A 153 17.93 -15.39 19.66
N PRO A 154 17.03 -14.77 18.86
CA PRO A 154 16.50 -13.44 19.17
C PRO A 154 15.65 -13.46 20.45
N SER A 155 15.18 -12.31 20.92
CA SER A 155 14.29 -12.21 22.09
C SER A 155 12.92 -12.85 21.84
N PRO A 156 12.30 -13.54 22.84
CA PRO A 156 10.96 -14.12 22.67
C PRO A 156 9.90 -13.07 22.38
N THR A 157 10.19 -11.80 22.66
CA THR A 157 9.34 -10.65 22.34
C THR A 157 9.21 -10.39 20.83
N SER A 158 9.97 -11.09 19.98
CA SER A 158 9.81 -11.09 18.52
C SER A 158 8.81 -12.15 18.03
N ILE A 159 8.24 -12.95 18.93
CA ILE A 159 7.21 -13.94 18.60
C ILE A 159 5.84 -13.30 18.75
N THR A 160 4.96 -13.59 17.81
CA THR A 160 3.53 -13.37 17.94
C THR A 160 2.85 -14.70 18.19
N VAL A 161 2.07 -14.78 19.27
CA VAL A 161 1.22 -15.93 19.57
C VAL A 161 -0.23 -15.57 19.26
N ASN A 162 -0.83 -16.24 18.29
CA ASN A 162 -2.18 -15.94 17.81
C ASN A 162 -3.17 -16.99 18.28
N ALA A 163 -4.40 -16.57 18.57
CA ALA A 163 -5.57 -17.45 18.69
C ALA A 163 -6.58 -17.10 17.61
N GLY A 164 -6.77 -17.99 16.64
CA GLY A 164 -7.70 -17.80 15.51
C GLY A 164 -8.62 -18.99 15.28
N TRP A 165 -9.81 -18.76 14.74
CA TRP A 165 -10.75 -19.84 14.40
C TRP A 165 -10.67 -20.28 12.93
N TYR A 166 -10.12 -19.44 12.05
CA TYR A 166 -9.73 -19.70 10.66
C TYR A 166 -8.46 -18.90 10.33
N ALA A 167 -7.71 -19.29 9.29
CA ALA A 167 -6.44 -18.64 8.91
C ALA A 167 -6.52 -17.11 8.73
N TYR A 168 -7.69 -16.57 8.42
CA TYR A 168 -7.92 -15.13 8.19
C TYR A 168 -8.79 -14.44 9.25
N TYR A 169 -9.23 -15.18 10.27
CA TYR A 169 -10.09 -14.63 11.32
C TYR A 169 -9.43 -14.76 12.68
N TRP A 170 -9.06 -13.59 13.20
CA TRP A 170 -8.24 -13.42 14.37
C TRP A 170 -9.10 -13.15 15.61
N GLY A 171 -8.78 -13.85 16.70
CA GLY A 171 -9.46 -13.70 17.98
C GLY A 171 -8.70 -12.94 19.04
N GLY A 172 -7.38 -12.89 18.91
CA GLY A 172 -6.48 -12.18 19.80
C GLY A 172 -5.05 -12.67 19.62
N GLU A 173 -4.09 -11.83 20.00
CA GLU A 173 -2.66 -12.17 20.03
C GLU A 173 -2.06 -11.85 21.39
N ALA A 174 -0.86 -12.36 21.58
CA ALA A 174 0.03 -11.93 22.64
C ALA A 174 1.47 -12.00 22.17
N THR A 175 2.27 -11.05 22.63
CA THR A 175 3.72 -11.11 22.55
C THR A 175 4.27 -11.75 23.83
N PRO A 176 5.10 -12.80 23.75
CA PRO A 176 5.75 -13.35 24.93
C PRO A 176 6.66 -12.33 25.64
N ASP A 177 6.76 -12.46 26.96
CA ASP A 177 7.76 -11.73 27.76
C ASP A 177 9.19 -12.28 27.53
N GLU A 178 10.18 -11.67 28.17
CA GLU A 178 11.60 -12.08 28.10
C GLU A 178 11.83 -13.56 28.51
N ASP A 179 10.94 -14.13 29.32
CA ASP A 179 10.98 -15.54 29.74
C ASP A 179 10.15 -16.46 28.83
N GLY A 180 9.60 -15.92 27.73
CA GLY A 180 8.75 -16.63 26.78
C GLY A 180 7.32 -16.85 27.23
N ARG A 181 6.86 -16.23 28.32
CA ARG A 181 5.46 -16.39 28.80
C ARG A 181 4.53 -15.45 28.06
N TYR A 182 3.36 -15.94 27.69
CA TYR A 182 2.35 -15.14 27.01
C TYR A 182 0.96 -15.38 27.59
N THR A 183 0.07 -14.41 27.41
CA THR A 183 -1.36 -14.51 27.74
C THR A 183 -2.16 -13.74 26.68
N ILE A 184 -2.87 -14.47 25.84
CA ILE A 184 -3.89 -13.92 24.94
C ILE A 184 -5.13 -13.60 25.77
N ARG A 185 -5.73 -12.43 25.57
CA ARG A 185 -6.85 -11.90 26.35
C ARG A 185 -8.02 -11.53 25.43
N GLY A 186 -9.19 -11.31 26.03
CA GLY A 186 -10.36 -10.81 25.29
C GLY A 186 -11.03 -11.85 24.38
N LEU A 187 -10.86 -13.15 24.67
CA LEU A 187 -11.34 -14.22 23.80
C LEU A 187 -12.85 -14.49 23.99
N GLU A 188 -13.59 -14.52 22.89
CA GLU A 188 -15.01 -14.85 22.85
C GLU A 188 -15.27 -16.36 23.07
N LEU A 189 -16.52 -16.72 23.36
CA LEU A 189 -16.92 -18.13 23.55
C LEU A 189 -16.95 -18.89 22.22
N GLN A 190 -15.87 -19.61 21.91
CA GLN A 190 -15.70 -20.42 20.70
C GLN A 190 -14.40 -21.24 20.69
N ASP A 191 -14.16 -21.92 19.57
CA ASP A 191 -13.00 -22.74 19.28
C ASP A 191 -11.85 -21.91 18.68
N TYR A 192 -10.63 -22.14 19.18
CA TYR A 192 -9.41 -21.47 18.74
C TYR A 192 -8.32 -22.47 18.38
N HIS A 193 -7.51 -22.12 17.38
CA HIS A 193 -6.22 -22.71 17.11
C HIS A 193 -5.15 -21.71 17.54
N VAL A 194 -4.20 -22.17 18.34
CA VAL A 194 -3.10 -21.33 18.84
C VAL A 194 -1.89 -21.54 17.95
N SER A 195 -1.36 -20.47 17.35
CA SER A 195 -0.15 -20.51 16.50
C SER A 195 0.96 -19.60 17.03
N PHE A 196 2.18 -19.93 16.65
CA PHE A 196 3.41 -19.27 17.07
C PHE A 196 4.23 -18.90 15.82
N GLU A 197 4.49 -17.62 15.62
CA GLU A 197 5.20 -17.11 14.45
C GLU A 197 6.00 -15.84 14.77
N GLY A 198 6.68 -15.24 13.79
CA GLY A 198 7.32 -13.92 13.92
C GLY A 198 8.86 -13.93 14.00
N ILE A 199 9.50 -15.10 14.15
CA ILE A 199 10.96 -15.21 14.02
C ILE A 199 11.32 -15.88 12.69
N PRO A 200 11.92 -15.16 11.71
CA PRO A 200 12.24 -15.69 10.38
C PRO A 200 13.05 -16.99 10.41
N ALA A 201 13.97 -17.17 11.35
CA ALA A 201 14.82 -18.36 11.43
C ALA A 201 14.15 -19.61 12.03
N TYR A 202 12.94 -19.51 12.58
CA TYR A 202 12.25 -20.61 13.27
C TYR A 202 10.98 -20.99 12.53
N VAL A 203 10.65 -22.28 12.58
CA VAL A 203 9.49 -22.81 11.86
C VAL A 203 8.21 -22.37 12.57
N PRO A 204 7.27 -21.69 11.86
CA PRO A 204 5.95 -21.43 12.40
C PRO A 204 5.21 -22.73 12.68
N GLU A 205 4.49 -22.78 13.79
CA GLU A 205 3.70 -23.96 14.15
C GLU A 205 2.47 -23.61 14.98
N TYR A 206 1.52 -24.55 15.02
CA TYR A 206 0.41 -24.54 15.94
C TYR A 206 0.75 -25.33 17.21
N TRP A 207 0.02 -25.02 18.29
CA TRP A 207 0.17 -25.68 19.58
C TRP A 207 0.19 -27.20 19.45
N ASN A 208 1.08 -27.81 20.24
CA ASN A 208 1.42 -29.23 20.21
C ASN A 208 2.14 -29.69 18.93
N GLY A 209 2.92 -28.78 18.31
CA GLY A 209 3.81 -29.07 17.19
C GLY A 209 3.07 -29.37 15.88
N ALA A 210 1.82 -28.94 15.77
CA ALA A 210 1.03 -29.16 14.57
C ALA A 210 1.52 -28.22 13.46
N PRO A 211 1.86 -28.74 12.28
CA PRO A 211 2.41 -27.92 11.20
C PRO A 211 1.38 -26.98 10.58
N ASP A 212 0.11 -27.36 10.60
CA ASP A 212 -0.99 -26.68 9.92
C ASP A 212 -2.26 -26.68 10.78
N GLN A 213 -3.20 -25.81 10.43
CA GLN A 213 -4.46 -25.67 11.16
C GLN A 213 -5.30 -26.96 11.15
N ARG A 214 -5.23 -27.79 10.10
CA ARG A 214 -6.02 -29.03 9.98
C ARG A 214 -5.60 -30.07 11.01
N THR A 215 -4.32 -30.12 11.33
CA THR A 215 -3.73 -31.02 12.31
C THR A 215 -3.60 -30.39 13.70
N ALA A 216 -3.83 -29.08 13.80
CA ALA A 216 -3.81 -28.34 15.04
C ALA A 216 -4.93 -28.79 15.99
N GLN A 217 -4.61 -28.77 17.29
CA GLN A 217 -5.59 -29.08 18.32
C GLN A 217 -6.41 -27.84 18.65
N VAL A 218 -7.72 -28.06 18.81
CA VAL A 218 -8.67 -27.01 19.18
C VAL A 218 -8.58 -26.68 20.66
N THR A 219 -8.62 -25.39 20.97
CA THR A 219 -8.75 -24.83 22.31
C THR A 219 -10.07 -24.08 22.41
N THR A 220 -11.03 -24.65 23.14
CA THR A 220 -12.37 -24.07 23.29
C THR A 220 -12.46 -23.19 24.54
N VAL A 221 -12.90 -21.95 24.36
CA VAL A 221 -13.38 -21.06 25.43
C VAL A 221 -14.88 -21.28 25.58
N THR A 222 -15.31 -21.79 26.73
CA THR A 222 -16.70 -22.18 27.00
C THR A 222 -17.43 -21.22 27.94
N GLU A 223 -16.70 -20.42 28.73
CA GLU A 223 -17.26 -19.49 29.72
C GLU A 223 -16.52 -18.14 29.70
N THR A 224 -17.22 -17.04 30.03
CA THR A 224 -16.63 -15.69 30.11
C THR A 224 -15.62 -15.64 31.24
N GLY A 225 -14.50 -14.91 31.04
CA GLY A 225 -13.39 -14.87 31.99
C GLY A 225 -12.63 -16.19 32.18
N GLN A 226 -12.90 -17.24 31.40
CA GLN A 226 -12.22 -18.53 31.54
C GLN A 226 -10.71 -18.40 31.30
N ALA A 227 -9.90 -18.86 32.24
CA ALA A 227 -8.45 -18.95 32.09
C ALA A 227 -8.01 -20.36 31.63
N ILE A 228 -7.38 -20.44 30.47
CA ILE A 228 -6.84 -21.67 29.87
C ILE A 228 -5.31 -21.58 29.89
N PHE A 229 -4.66 -22.59 30.47
CA PHE A 229 -3.19 -22.66 30.61
C PHE A 229 -2.59 -23.83 29.81
N GLY A 230 -1.26 -23.83 29.69
CA GLY A 230 -0.48 -24.96 29.16
C GLY A 230 -0.50 -25.06 27.64
N ARG A 231 -0.69 -23.93 26.95
CA ARG A 231 -0.50 -23.84 25.49
C ARG A 231 0.97 -23.60 25.15
N ASP A 232 1.85 -24.45 25.66
CA ASP A 232 3.29 -24.28 25.51
C ASP A 232 3.79 -24.71 24.12
N ALA A 233 4.89 -24.10 23.66
CA ALA A 233 5.53 -24.42 22.38
C ALA A 233 7.06 -24.53 22.50
N VAL A 234 7.65 -25.34 21.63
CA VAL A 234 9.10 -25.53 21.51
C VAL A 234 9.49 -25.35 20.05
N LEU A 235 9.82 -24.11 19.66
CA LEU A 235 10.07 -23.81 18.25
C LEU A 235 11.42 -24.38 17.79
N GLU A 236 11.39 -25.11 16.68
CA GLU A 236 12.59 -25.61 16.02
C GLU A 236 13.16 -24.57 15.05
N LYS A 237 14.50 -24.49 14.97
CA LYS A 237 15.17 -23.66 13.96
C LYS A 237 14.90 -24.24 12.56
N GLY A 238 14.32 -23.44 11.69
CA GLY A 238 14.06 -23.81 10.30
C GLY A 238 15.35 -23.93 9.49
N GLY A 239 15.27 -24.60 8.35
CA GLY A 239 16.32 -24.53 7.34
C GLY A 239 16.23 -23.23 6.54
N SER A 240 17.28 -22.92 5.79
CA SER A 240 17.32 -21.78 4.88
C SER A 240 17.64 -22.19 3.44
N LEU A 241 17.08 -21.45 2.49
CA LEU A 241 17.36 -21.55 1.07
C LEU A 241 17.84 -20.22 0.53
N SER A 242 18.86 -20.23 -0.32
CA SER A 242 19.30 -19.02 -1.02
C SER A 242 19.77 -19.30 -2.43
N GLY A 243 19.65 -18.28 -3.27
CA GLY A 243 20.03 -18.33 -4.66
C GLY A 243 20.02 -16.96 -5.30
N ARG A 244 20.09 -16.97 -6.64
CA ARG A 244 20.02 -15.77 -7.46
C ARG A 244 19.04 -15.96 -8.61
N VAL A 245 18.20 -14.95 -8.85
CA VAL A 245 17.36 -14.86 -10.05
C VAL A 245 18.04 -13.93 -11.06
N THR A 246 18.18 -14.40 -12.30
CA THR A 246 18.90 -13.67 -13.35
C THR A 246 18.19 -13.70 -14.69
N ALA A 247 18.38 -12.69 -15.52
CA ALA A 247 18.03 -12.74 -16.94
C ALA A 247 18.93 -13.76 -17.65
N ALA A 248 18.35 -14.74 -18.37
CA ALA A 248 19.09 -15.86 -18.94
C ALA A 248 20.07 -15.48 -20.06
N ASP A 249 19.79 -14.38 -20.77
CA ASP A 249 20.58 -13.86 -21.88
C ASP A 249 21.78 -13.01 -21.45
N THR A 250 21.60 -12.18 -20.43
CA THR A 250 22.62 -11.23 -19.94
C THR A 250 23.34 -11.72 -18.69
N GLY A 251 22.72 -12.62 -17.91
CA GLY A 251 23.18 -13.02 -16.58
C GLY A 251 23.04 -11.92 -15.52
N GLN A 252 22.40 -10.79 -15.85
CA GLN A 252 22.13 -9.73 -14.89
C GLN A 252 21.14 -10.20 -13.84
N GLY A 253 21.32 -9.72 -12.60
CA GLY A 253 20.40 -9.98 -11.51
C GLY A 253 19.08 -9.28 -11.75
N LEU A 254 17.98 -9.93 -11.39
CA LEU A 254 16.65 -9.33 -11.52
C LEU A 254 16.18 -8.89 -10.14
N ASN A 255 15.94 -7.60 -9.97
CA ASN A 255 15.48 -6.99 -8.72
C ASN A 255 13.97 -7.17 -8.51
N GLN A 256 13.54 -7.25 -7.25
CA GLN A 256 12.13 -7.30 -6.87
C GLN A 256 11.34 -8.44 -7.53
N VAL A 257 12.01 -9.54 -7.90
CA VAL A 257 11.34 -10.74 -8.39
C VAL A 257 10.85 -11.53 -7.18
N PRO A 258 9.53 -11.74 -7.04
CA PRO A 258 8.98 -12.64 -6.06
C PRO A 258 9.51 -14.06 -6.30
N VAL A 259 10.11 -14.62 -5.27
CA VAL A 259 10.54 -16.02 -5.23
C VAL A 259 9.65 -16.73 -4.24
N THR A 260 8.92 -17.71 -4.71
CA THR A 260 8.03 -18.56 -3.92
C THR A 260 8.67 -19.91 -3.70
N ALA A 261 8.51 -20.46 -2.50
CA ALA A 261 8.88 -21.83 -2.18
C ALA A 261 7.62 -22.60 -1.79
N HIS A 262 7.34 -23.65 -2.56
CA HIS A 262 6.23 -24.56 -2.36
C HIS A 262 6.74 -25.88 -1.79
N ARG A 263 6.30 -26.24 -0.58
CA ARG A 263 6.66 -27.53 0.00
C ARG A 263 5.95 -28.63 -0.77
N VAL A 264 6.72 -29.61 -1.24
CA VAL A 264 6.16 -30.84 -1.82
C VAL A 264 5.60 -31.64 -0.65
N ALA A 265 4.29 -31.54 -0.42
CA ALA A 265 3.62 -32.30 0.60
C ALA A 265 3.73 -33.81 0.31
N ASP A 266 4.03 -34.62 1.32
CA ASP A 266 3.91 -36.09 1.24
C ASP A 266 2.43 -36.56 1.28
N VAL A 267 1.46 -35.67 1.00
CA VAL A 267 0.02 -35.89 1.24
C VAL A 267 -0.73 -36.10 -0.08
N ALA A 268 -1.54 -37.17 -0.10
CA ALA A 268 -2.10 -37.85 -1.27
C ALA A 268 -3.33 -37.18 -1.93
N ASP A 269 -3.44 -35.86 -1.99
CA ASP A 269 -4.57 -35.21 -2.66
C ASP A 269 -4.17 -33.89 -3.37
N PRO A 270 -4.05 -33.89 -4.71
CA PRO A 270 -3.72 -32.70 -5.51
C PRO A 270 -4.93 -31.79 -5.82
N GLU A 271 -6.17 -32.21 -5.51
CA GLU A 271 -7.38 -31.45 -5.92
C GLU A 271 -7.84 -30.41 -4.88
N HIS A 272 -7.22 -30.33 -3.72
CA HIS A 272 -7.54 -29.35 -2.68
C HIS A 272 -6.27 -28.66 -2.20
N TYR A 273 -6.01 -27.45 -2.68
CA TYR A 273 -5.10 -26.51 -2.02
C TYR A 273 -5.68 -26.26 -0.61
N PRO A 274 -5.05 -26.72 0.47
CA PRO A 274 -5.63 -26.57 1.79
C PRO A 274 -5.41 -25.14 2.28
N GLU A 275 -6.48 -24.48 2.69
CA GLU A 275 -6.43 -23.25 3.47
C GLU A 275 -5.63 -23.51 4.75
N GLY A 276 -4.38 -23.06 4.80
CA GLY A 276 -3.46 -23.25 5.93
C GLY A 276 -2.00 -23.23 5.49
N TYR A 277 -1.30 -22.16 5.87
CA TYR A 277 0.07 -21.73 5.54
C TYR A 277 1.25 -22.73 5.80
N ASP A 278 1.10 -24.06 5.75
CA ASP A 278 2.28 -24.97 5.83
C ASP A 278 2.76 -25.36 4.43
N GLY A 279 3.69 -24.58 3.91
CA GLY A 279 4.40 -24.93 2.68
C GLY A 279 4.50 -23.84 1.64
N PHE A 280 4.37 -22.58 2.05
CA PHE A 280 4.58 -21.42 1.21
C PHE A 280 5.55 -20.46 1.91
N ALA A 281 6.60 -20.06 1.23
CA ALA A 281 7.44 -18.94 1.64
C ALA A 281 7.61 -18.00 0.45
N LEU A 282 7.59 -16.70 0.69
CA LEU A 282 7.70 -15.66 -0.32
C LEU A 282 8.76 -14.67 0.13
N VAL A 283 9.70 -14.38 -0.76
CA VAL A 283 10.68 -13.29 -0.60
C VAL A 283 10.83 -12.60 -1.94
N THR A 284 11.35 -11.38 -1.94
CA THR A 284 11.73 -10.70 -3.18
C THR A 284 13.24 -10.66 -3.31
N THR A 285 13.72 -10.64 -4.55
CA THR A 285 15.14 -10.48 -4.81
C THR A 285 15.63 -9.05 -4.59
N ASP A 286 16.89 -8.90 -4.21
CA ASP A 286 17.60 -7.61 -4.17
C ASP A 286 18.03 -7.11 -5.56
N ALA A 287 18.70 -5.95 -5.61
CA ALA A 287 19.15 -5.32 -6.86
C ALA A 287 20.07 -6.21 -7.70
N GLU A 288 20.83 -7.09 -7.06
CA GLU A 288 21.71 -8.07 -7.68
C GLU A 288 21.02 -9.39 -7.97
N GLY A 289 19.74 -9.54 -7.66
CA GLY A 289 18.93 -10.73 -7.90
C GLY A 289 19.04 -11.79 -6.81
N HIS A 290 19.68 -11.54 -5.68
CA HIS A 290 19.81 -12.50 -4.60
C HIS A 290 18.53 -12.59 -3.76
N TYR A 291 18.24 -13.80 -3.29
CA TYR A 291 17.18 -14.05 -2.32
C TYR A 291 17.64 -15.03 -1.25
N GLU A 292 17.08 -14.88 -0.05
CA GLU A 292 17.26 -15.79 1.07
C GLU A 292 15.93 -16.01 1.79
N MET A 293 15.57 -17.27 1.98
CA MET A 293 14.40 -17.71 2.73
C MET A 293 14.87 -18.44 3.97
N GLU A 294 14.31 -18.08 5.12
CA GLU A 294 14.59 -18.73 6.40
C GLU A 294 13.32 -19.39 6.97
N GLY A 295 13.46 -20.16 8.06
CA GLY A 295 12.30 -20.68 8.79
C GLY A 295 11.61 -21.86 8.09
N LEU A 296 12.25 -22.42 7.06
CA LEU A 296 11.66 -23.47 6.26
C LEU A 296 11.64 -24.79 7.03
N ARG A 297 10.45 -25.39 7.14
CA ARG A 297 10.29 -26.74 7.71
C ARG A 297 11.08 -27.76 6.88
N ALA A 298 11.66 -28.75 7.58
CA ALA A 298 12.35 -29.84 6.91
C ALA A 298 11.42 -30.59 5.93
N GLY A 299 11.94 -30.88 4.74
CA GLY A 299 11.15 -31.45 3.65
C GLY A 299 11.74 -31.17 2.28
N THR A 300 11.00 -31.54 1.23
CA THR A 300 11.35 -31.21 -0.16
C THR A 300 10.55 -30.00 -0.59
N TRP A 301 11.20 -29.01 -1.18
CA TRP A 301 10.59 -27.76 -1.64
C TRP A 301 10.81 -27.58 -3.14
N ARG A 302 9.84 -27.01 -3.84
CA ARG A 302 9.98 -26.50 -5.22
C ARG A 302 10.03 -24.99 -5.15
N ILE A 303 10.93 -24.39 -5.89
CA ILE A 303 11.19 -22.95 -5.84
C ILE A 303 10.84 -22.37 -7.20
N GLU A 304 10.07 -21.30 -7.23
CA GLU A 304 9.61 -20.58 -8.41
C GLU A 304 10.01 -19.12 -8.28
N ALA A 305 10.43 -18.54 -9.40
CA ALA A 305 10.50 -17.10 -9.57
C ALA A 305 9.27 -16.69 -10.40
N ASP A 306 8.36 -15.96 -9.75
CA ASP A 306 7.09 -15.51 -10.34
C ASP A 306 7.34 -14.19 -11.09
N ALA A 307 6.98 -14.18 -12.38
CA ALA A 307 7.16 -13.00 -13.23
C ALA A 307 5.88 -12.14 -13.34
N ARG A 308 4.76 -12.60 -12.78
CA ARG A 308 3.40 -12.02 -12.90
C ARG A 308 3.04 -11.11 -11.73
N GLU A 309 3.55 -11.33 -10.52
CA GLU A 309 3.30 -10.38 -9.41
C GLU A 309 4.16 -9.11 -9.50
N VAL A 310 5.21 -9.11 -10.33
CA VAL A 310 6.06 -7.93 -10.57
C VAL A 310 5.33 -6.84 -11.36
N THR A 311 4.33 -7.20 -12.18
CA THR A 311 3.71 -6.26 -13.13
C THR A 311 2.73 -5.26 -12.49
N LEU A 312 2.56 -5.31 -11.17
CA LEU A 312 1.90 -4.26 -10.39
C LEU A 312 2.87 -3.23 -9.81
N ARG A 313 4.19 -3.47 -9.76
CA ARG A 313 5.08 -2.62 -8.95
C ARG A 313 6.35 -2.08 -9.60
N ASN A 314 7.11 -2.77 -10.46
CA ASN A 314 8.35 -2.17 -10.99
C ASN A 314 8.93 -2.82 -12.27
N GLN A 315 9.43 -1.94 -13.15
CA GLN A 315 10.40 -2.12 -14.25
C GLN A 315 11.03 -3.53 -14.44
N LEU A 316 10.43 -4.45 -15.21
CA LEU A 316 11.16 -5.65 -15.65
C LEU A 316 11.12 -5.84 -17.17
N ASP A 317 12.31 -5.93 -17.77
CA ASP A 317 12.65 -6.29 -19.17
C ASP A 317 12.37 -7.79 -19.51
N VAL A 318 11.42 -8.43 -18.83
CA VAL A 318 11.19 -9.88 -18.96
C VAL A 318 9.69 -10.14 -19.07
N LEU A 319 9.26 -10.78 -20.15
CA LEU A 319 7.87 -11.23 -20.32
C LEU A 319 7.53 -12.37 -19.32
N PRO A 320 6.27 -12.49 -18.87
CA PRO A 320 5.87 -13.33 -17.75
C PRO A 320 5.89 -14.82 -18.09
N ILE A 321 7.06 -15.44 -17.97
CA ILE A 321 7.18 -16.90 -17.91
C ILE A 321 7.74 -17.23 -16.54
N ASP A 322 6.86 -17.65 -15.64
CA ASP A 322 7.23 -18.19 -14.33
C ASP A 322 8.28 -19.28 -14.54
N GLN A 323 9.35 -19.23 -13.77
CA GLN A 323 10.44 -20.18 -13.93
C GLN A 323 10.73 -20.89 -12.63
N TRP A 324 10.62 -22.20 -12.67
CA TRP A 324 10.95 -23.07 -11.57
C TRP A 324 12.43 -23.41 -11.56
N TYR A 325 12.97 -23.58 -10.35
CA TYR A 325 14.29 -24.15 -10.15
C TYR A 325 14.42 -25.50 -10.86
N GLY A 326 15.46 -25.62 -11.69
CA GLY A 326 15.60 -26.72 -12.66
C GLY A 326 15.34 -26.31 -14.11
N GLY A 327 14.97 -25.05 -14.37
CA GLY A 327 14.94 -24.48 -15.72
C GLY A 327 13.68 -24.82 -16.51
N THR A 328 12.52 -24.83 -15.85
CA THR A 328 11.24 -25.21 -16.47
C THR A 328 10.12 -24.28 -16.02
N ALA A 329 9.18 -23.99 -16.92
CA ALA A 329 7.95 -23.26 -16.61
C ALA A 329 6.81 -24.18 -16.12
N ASP A 330 7.09 -25.46 -15.90
CA ASP A 330 6.11 -26.49 -15.51
C ASP A 330 6.48 -27.03 -14.13
N GLU A 331 5.68 -26.70 -13.12
CA GLU A 331 5.89 -27.13 -11.73
C GLU A 331 6.10 -28.65 -11.61
N SER A 332 5.39 -29.46 -12.41
CA SER A 332 5.50 -30.92 -12.33
C SER A 332 6.89 -31.45 -12.67
N LYS A 333 7.68 -30.64 -13.39
CA LYS A 333 9.06 -30.91 -13.79
C LYS A 333 10.07 -30.16 -12.91
N ALA A 334 9.61 -29.31 -12.00
CA ALA A 334 10.47 -28.54 -11.09
C ALA A 334 11.32 -29.48 -10.22
N ARG A 335 12.57 -29.11 -10.02
CA ARG A 335 13.50 -29.88 -9.21
C ARG A 335 13.25 -29.63 -7.73
N GLY A 336 12.97 -30.68 -6.97
CA GLY A 336 12.87 -30.61 -5.52
C GLY A 336 14.21 -30.30 -4.84
N VAL A 337 14.17 -29.40 -3.85
CA VAL A 337 15.28 -29.03 -2.98
C VAL A 337 15.01 -29.56 -1.58
N ALA A 338 15.87 -30.45 -1.10
CA ALA A 338 15.77 -31.00 0.25
C ALA A 338 16.31 -29.99 1.28
N VAL A 339 15.45 -29.60 2.22
CA VAL A 339 15.74 -28.75 3.37
C VAL A 339 15.74 -29.61 4.64
N SER A 340 16.74 -29.39 5.50
CA SER A 340 16.86 -30.05 6.80
C SER A 340 16.75 -29.02 7.93
N THR A 341 16.29 -29.44 9.11
CA THR A 341 16.21 -28.60 10.32
C THR A 341 17.53 -27.88 10.59
N GLY A 342 17.48 -26.54 10.72
CA GLY A 342 18.64 -25.67 10.94
C GLY A 342 19.71 -25.65 9.84
N GLY A 343 19.50 -26.34 8.70
CA GLY A 343 20.48 -26.45 7.62
C GLY A 343 20.30 -25.39 6.55
N ALA A 344 21.41 -24.86 6.03
CA ALA A 344 21.42 -23.90 4.94
C ALA A 344 21.70 -24.58 3.58
N ARG A 345 20.98 -24.15 2.54
CA ARG A 345 21.09 -24.65 1.18
C ARG A 345 21.17 -23.48 0.20
N SER A 346 22.37 -23.25 -0.35
CA SER A 346 22.62 -22.19 -1.34
C SER A 346 22.77 -22.73 -2.76
N GLY A 347 22.83 -21.83 -3.74
CA GLY A 347 23.02 -22.16 -5.16
C GLY A 347 21.74 -22.63 -5.85
N ILE A 348 20.59 -22.16 -5.36
CA ILE A 348 19.28 -22.42 -5.95
C ILE A 348 18.98 -21.33 -6.99
N ASP A 349 19.83 -21.24 -8.01
CA ASP A 349 19.77 -20.15 -8.98
C ASP A 349 18.70 -20.42 -10.06
N ILE A 350 17.97 -19.37 -10.45
CA ILE A 350 16.91 -19.40 -11.45
C ILE A 350 17.25 -18.41 -12.56
N ALA A 351 17.37 -18.92 -13.79
CA ALA A 351 17.56 -18.08 -14.97
C ALA A 351 16.22 -17.89 -15.68
N MET A 352 15.70 -16.65 -15.65
CA MET A 352 14.46 -16.25 -16.31
C MET A 352 14.71 -16.09 -17.81
N PRO A 353 13.99 -16.80 -18.69
CA PRO A 353 14.15 -16.62 -20.12
C PRO A 353 13.69 -15.22 -20.54
N SER A 354 14.52 -14.49 -21.29
CA SER A 354 14.07 -13.30 -22.00
C SER A 354 13.45 -13.70 -23.34
N VAL A 355 12.34 -13.07 -23.70
CA VAL A 355 11.79 -13.13 -25.05
C VAL A 355 12.16 -11.81 -25.72
N PRO A 356 12.87 -11.81 -26.87
CA PRO A 356 13.13 -10.58 -27.59
C PRO A 356 11.83 -9.86 -27.90
N ALA A 357 11.62 -8.71 -27.26
CA ALA A 357 10.40 -7.95 -27.39
C ALA A 357 10.67 -6.47 -27.18
N LEU A 358 9.93 -5.63 -27.90
CA LEU A 358 9.64 -4.28 -27.43
C LEU A 358 8.36 -4.35 -26.64
N HIS A 359 8.39 -4.06 -25.34
CA HIS A 359 7.24 -4.25 -24.47
C HIS A 359 7.16 -3.14 -23.42
N GLY A 360 6.08 -3.13 -22.63
CA GLY A 360 5.95 -2.22 -21.52
C GLY A 360 4.59 -2.33 -20.86
N LEU A 361 4.42 -1.57 -19.78
CA LEU A 361 3.14 -1.40 -19.10
C LEU A 361 2.42 -0.18 -19.63
N VAL A 362 1.10 -0.24 -19.70
CA VAL A 362 0.21 0.91 -19.72
C VAL A 362 -0.31 1.06 -18.29
N ALA A 363 -0.30 2.26 -17.74
CA ALA A 363 -0.83 2.48 -16.40
C ALA A 363 -1.51 3.84 -16.31
N THR A 364 -2.23 4.04 -15.21
CA THR A 364 -2.85 5.30 -14.79
C THR A 364 -2.11 5.87 -13.57
N ARG A 365 -2.35 7.15 -13.24
CA ARG A 365 -1.65 7.82 -12.13
C ARG A 365 -1.78 7.09 -10.79
N GLU A 366 -2.92 6.45 -10.55
CA GLU A 366 -3.20 5.76 -9.30
C GLU A 366 -2.96 4.25 -9.38
N PHE A 367 -2.47 3.72 -10.51
CA PHE A 367 -2.21 2.30 -10.87
C PHE A 367 -3.40 1.32 -10.71
N LEU A 368 -4.33 1.63 -9.82
CA LEU A 368 -5.54 0.87 -9.49
C LEU A 368 -6.76 1.34 -10.30
N GLU A 369 -6.65 2.44 -11.04
CA GLU A 369 -7.76 2.92 -11.87
C GLU A 369 -7.86 2.11 -13.16
N SER A 370 -9.06 1.59 -13.41
CA SER A 370 -9.38 0.85 -14.63
C SER A 370 -9.39 1.76 -15.86
N TYR A 371 -8.87 1.24 -16.97
CA TYR A 371 -8.95 1.79 -18.33
C TYR A 371 -9.24 0.67 -19.34
N THR A 372 -9.91 1.00 -20.43
CA THR A 372 -10.20 0.08 -21.54
C THR A 372 -9.72 0.67 -22.86
N ASP A 373 -9.59 -0.19 -23.89
CA ASP A 373 -9.43 0.21 -25.29
C ASP A 373 -8.20 1.09 -25.59
N VAL A 374 -7.07 0.81 -24.95
CA VAL A 374 -5.80 1.46 -25.28
C VAL A 374 -5.09 0.67 -26.37
N THR A 375 -4.88 1.28 -27.54
CA THR A 375 -4.09 0.68 -28.62
C THR A 375 -2.67 1.19 -28.59
N VAL A 376 -1.70 0.34 -28.26
CA VAL A 376 -0.27 0.68 -28.35
C VAL A 376 0.25 0.28 -29.74
N THR A 377 0.98 1.17 -30.40
CA THR A 377 1.51 1.00 -31.76
C THR A 377 3.01 1.29 -31.81
N ALA A 378 3.80 0.31 -32.24
CA ALA A 378 5.19 0.52 -32.63
C ALA A 378 5.28 0.97 -34.10
N GLU A 379 5.80 2.17 -34.34
CA GLU A 379 6.00 2.76 -35.67
C GLU A 379 7.49 2.78 -36.03
N GLN A 380 7.90 2.04 -37.06
CA GLN A 380 9.29 2.04 -37.51
C GLN A 380 9.69 3.42 -38.05
N VAL A 381 10.87 3.89 -37.68
CA VAL A 381 11.52 5.07 -38.27
C VAL A 381 12.20 4.62 -39.57
N CYS A 382 11.65 5.02 -40.71
CA CYS A 382 12.16 4.63 -42.02
C CYS A 382 12.25 5.81 -42.98
N SER A 383 13.20 5.77 -43.93
CA SER A 383 13.40 6.80 -44.95
C SER A 383 12.40 6.72 -46.11
N ASP A 384 11.87 5.52 -46.40
CA ASP A 384 11.01 5.24 -47.55
C ASP A 384 9.68 4.62 -47.10
N ALA A 385 8.57 5.31 -47.36
CA ALA A 385 7.23 4.89 -46.93
C ALA A 385 6.65 3.74 -47.79
N PRO A 386 5.79 2.86 -47.22
CA PRO A 386 5.29 2.90 -45.85
C PRO A 386 6.19 2.15 -44.85
N CYS A 387 6.45 2.77 -43.70
CA CYS A 387 7.18 2.15 -42.58
C CYS A 387 6.37 1.01 -41.95
N LEU A 388 7.05 0.03 -41.38
CA LEU A 388 6.41 -1.03 -40.60
C LEU A 388 5.67 -0.44 -39.40
N THR A 389 4.44 -0.89 -39.17
CA THR A 389 3.69 -0.64 -37.94
C THR A 389 3.17 -1.96 -37.37
N ARG A 390 3.14 -2.04 -36.04
CA ARG A 390 2.54 -3.13 -35.26
C ARG A 390 1.74 -2.54 -34.12
N SER A 391 0.57 -3.11 -33.83
CA SER A 391 -0.31 -2.62 -32.77
C SER A 391 -0.81 -3.77 -31.90
N VAL A 392 -1.01 -3.48 -30.62
CA VAL A 392 -1.57 -4.37 -29.59
C VAL A 392 -2.60 -3.56 -28.80
N GLU A 393 -3.74 -4.17 -28.52
CA GLU A 393 -4.76 -3.61 -27.62
C GLU A 393 -4.44 -4.00 -26.17
N VAL A 394 -4.63 -3.07 -25.24
CA VAL A 394 -4.37 -3.21 -23.82
C VAL A 394 -5.61 -2.78 -23.04
N ASP A 395 -6.05 -3.64 -22.13
CA ASP A 395 -7.21 -3.44 -21.27
C ASP A 395 -6.84 -3.82 -19.83
N SER A 396 -7.00 -2.89 -18.89
CA SER A 396 -6.67 -3.11 -17.49
C SER A 396 -7.41 -4.25 -16.81
N ALA A 397 -8.57 -4.68 -17.34
CA ALA A 397 -9.31 -5.84 -16.85
C ALA A 397 -8.65 -7.18 -17.25
N VAL A 398 -7.86 -7.18 -18.32
CA VAL A 398 -7.17 -8.38 -18.86
C VAL A 398 -5.69 -8.37 -18.45
N GLY A 399 -5.08 -7.19 -18.38
CA GLY A 399 -3.69 -6.99 -18.00
C GLY A 399 -3.17 -5.65 -18.51
N ASN A 400 -2.21 -5.09 -17.78
CA ASN A 400 -1.68 -3.75 -18.06
C ASN A 400 -0.52 -3.76 -19.07
N GLU A 401 -0.27 -4.87 -19.76
CA GLU A 401 0.96 -5.08 -20.54
C GLU A 401 0.73 -5.04 -22.05
N TYR A 402 1.73 -4.57 -22.79
CA TYR A 402 1.83 -4.77 -24.23
C TYR A 402 3.20 -5.33 -24.59
N ALA A 403 3.27 -6.18 -25.61
CA ALA A 403 4.52 -6.73 -26.10
C ALA A 403 4.50 -6.95 -27.62
N PHE A 404 5.60 -6.58 -28.27
CA PHE A 404 5.85 -6.84 -29.69
C PHE A 404 7.03 -7.80 -29.82
N THR A 405 6.75 -9.10 -29.93
CA THR A 405 7.78 -10.16 -30.02
C THR A 405 8.26 -10.44 -31.44
N ASP A 406 7.64 -9.83 -32.46
CA ASP A 406 7.90 -10.09 -33.89
C ASP A 406 8.51 -8.90 -34.64
N LEU A 407 8.99 -7.87 -33.92
CA LEU A 407 9.63 -6.72 -34.56
C LEU A 407 11.02 -7.07 -35.12
N PRO A 408 11.37 -6.60 -36.32
CA PRO A 408 12.77 -6.60 -36.76
C PRO A 408 13.56 -5.54 -36.00
N ALA A 409 14.88 -5.76 -35.88
CA ALA A 409 15.79 -4.75 -35.33
C ALA A 409 15.66 -3.42 -36.09
N GLY A 410 15.68 -2.30 -35.38
CA GLY A 410 15.54 -0.97 -35.96
C GLY A 410 15.09 0.09 -34.97
N GLN A 411 14.81 1.28 -35.48
CA GLN A 411 14.32 2.41 -34.69
C GLN A 411 12.80 2.48 -34.72
N TYR A 412 12.17 2.72 -33.59
CA TYR A 412 10.71 2.80 -33.45
C TYR A 412 10.28 4.03 -32.65
N ARG A 413 9.08 4.54 -32.96
CA ARG A 413 8.31 5.43 -32.10
C ARG A 413 7.15 4.65 -31.54
N ILE A 414 6.88 4.76 -30.25
CA ILE A 414 5.75 4.08 -29.62
C ILE A 414 4.63 5.08 -29.43
N ARG A 415 3.51 4.84 -30.10
CA ARG A 415 2.29 5.63 -30.04
C ARG A 415 1.24 4.87 -29.24
N TYR A 416 0.40 5.56 -28.48
CA TYR A 416 -0.75 4.95 -27.84
C TYR A 416 -1.99 5.78 -28.14
N ASP A 417 -3.06 5.09 -28.53
CA ASP A 417 -4.38 5.67 -28.70
C ASP A 417 -5.28 5.22 -27.58
N THR A 418 -5.97 6.16 -26.98
CA THR A 418 -7.09 5.89 -26.08
C THR A 418 -8.37 5.96 -26.92
N ALA A 419 -9.37 5.13 -26.63
CA ALA A 419 -10.61 5.15 -27.39
C ALA A 419 -11.24 6.56 -27.40
N THR A 420 -11.62 6.99 -28.60
CA THR A 420 -12.63 8.03 -28.79
C THR A 420 -13.84 7.32 -29.38
N ASP A 421 -14.65 6.63 -28.57
CA ASP A 421 -15.99 6.27 -29.06
C ASP A 421 -16.78 7.58 -29.18
N PRO A 422 -17.12 8.06 -30.39
CA PRO A 422 -17.88 9.28 -30.56
C PRO A 422 -19.36 9.11 -30.14
N ASP A 423 -19.84 7.88 -29.97
CA ASP A 423 -21.24 7.53 -29.71
C ASP A 423 -21.53 7.26 -28.21
N GLU A 424 -20.52 7.05 -27.35
CA GLU A 424 -20.71 6.81 -25.90
C GLU A 424 -20.73 8.08 -25.01
N GLY A 425 -20.62 9.27 -25.59
CA GLY A 425 -20.74 10.51 -24.82
C GLY A 425 -19.53 10.79 -23.91
N ALA A 426 -19.58 11.92 -23.21
CA ALA A 426 -18.44 12.59 -22.57
C ALA A 426 -17.66 11.79 -21.50
N GLU A 427 -18.05 10.55 -21.17
CA GLU A 427 -17.32 9.69 -20.22
C GLU A 427 -16.17 8.90 -20.89
N ALA A 428 -16.16 8.73 -22.22
CA ALA A 428 -15.19 7.85 -22.91
C ALA A 428 -13.79 8.47 -23.16
N ALA A 429 -13.62 9.80 -23.12
CA ALA A 429 -12.34 10.45 -23.39
C ALA A 429 -11.57 10.82 -22.10
N ARG A 430 -11.55 9.94 -21.09
CA ARG A 430 -10.86 10.22 -19.82
C ARG A 430 -9.37 10.47 -20.01
N TYR A 431 -8.72 9.74 -20.92
CA TYR A 431 -7.27 9.77 -21.15
C TYR A 431 -6.92 10.23 -22.57
N LEU A 432 -5.78 10.92 -22.72
CA LEU A 432 -5.31 11.43 -24.01
C LEU A 432 -4.41 10.44 -24.75
N SER A 433 -4.61 10.27 -26.06
CA SER A 433 -3.65 9.62 -26.97
C SER A 433 -2.33 10.40 -27.08
N GLY A 434 -1.22 9.69 -27.31
CA GLY A 434 0.10 10.29 -27.39
C GLY A 434 1.20 9.34 -27.85
N TYR A 435 2.46 9.70 -27.58
CA TYR A 435 3.63 8.84 -27.76
C TYR A 435 4.30 8.57 -26.42
N TRP A 436 5.03 7.46 -26.34
CA TRP A 436 5.84 7.07 -25.19
C TRP A 436 6.74 8.22 -24.72
N ILE A 437 6.92 8.34 -23.40
CA ILE A 437 7.47 9.50 -22.66
C ILE A 437 6.49 10.71 -22.56
N GLY A 438 5.38 10.70 -23.28
CA GLY A 438 4.33 11.73 -23.21
C GLY A 438 4.39 12.75 -24.36
N ASP A 439 5.19 12.48 -25.39
CA ASP A 439 5.30 13.34 -26.57
C ASP A 439 3.96 13.37 -27.32
N ARG A 440 3.49 14.57 -27.67
CA ARG A 440 2.14 14.75 -28.25
C ARG A 440 2.09 14.59 -29.75
N THR A 441 3.23 14.70 -30.41
CA THR A 441 3.33 14.67 -31.86
C THR A 441 4.38 13.68 -32.30
N ARG A 442 4.21 13.16 -33.52
CA ARG A 442 5.19 12.27 -34.14
C ARG A 442 6.57 12.92 -34.29
N GLN A 443 6.63 14.25 -34.37
CA GLN A 443 7.87 14.99 -34.54
C GLN A 443 8.68 15.07 -33.24
N ASP A 444 7.98 15.17 -32.11
CA ASP A 444 8.59 15.28 -30.78
C ASP A 444 8.85 13.89 -30.18
N ALA A 445 8.14 12.86 -30.66
CA ALA A 445 8.24 11.49 -30.20
C ALA A 445 9.68 10.97 -30.14
N THR A 446 10.07 10.58 -28.93
CA THR A 446 11.33 9.89 -28.65
C THR A 446 11.46 8.61 -29.49
N VAL A 447 12.65 8.39 -30.03
CA VAL A 447 12.98 7.22 -30.85
C VAL A 447 13.63 6.16 -29.97
N VAL A 448 13.09 4.95 -30.03
CA VAL A 448 13.57 3.75 -29.35
C VAL A 448 14.44 2.95 -30.32
N ASP A 449 15.69 2.67 -29.95
CA ASP A 449 16.55 1.73 -30.67
C ASP A 449 16.25 0.29 -30.20
N TYR A 450 15.69 -0.54 -31.09
CA TYR A 450 15.40 -1.96 -30.82
C TYR A 450 16.46 -2.87 -31.48
N PRO A 451 17.37 -3.48 -30.71
CA PRO A 451 18.46 -4.31 -31.25
C PRO A 451 18.02 -5.71 -31.68
N ALA A 452 18.80 -6.35 -32.56
CA ALA A 452 18.49 -7.70 -33.04
C ALA A 452 18.57 -8.72 -31.91
N GLY A 453 17.44 -9.34 -31.58
CA GLY A 453 17.35 -10.36 -30.53
C GLY A 453 17.50 -9.81 -29.11
N GLY A 454 17.38 -8.50 -28.91
CA GLY A 454 17.35 -7.90 -27.58
C GLY A 454 15.94 -7.56 -27.12
N THR A 455 15.85 -7.05 -25.89
CA THR A 455 14.61 -6.63 -25.25
C THR A 455 14.69 -5.14 -24.92
N VAL A 456 13.58 -4.43 -25.09
CA VAL A 456 13.47 -3.00 -24.78
C VAL A 456 12.14 -2.71 -24.10
N THR A 457 12.22 -2.09 -22.91
CA THR A 457 11.04 -1.66 -22.15
C THR A 457 10.65 -0.21 -22.46
N ALA A 458 9.34 0.02 -22.65
CA ALA A 458 8.75 1.33 -22.93
C ALA A 458 7.42 1.52 -22.18
N ASN A 459 7.45 1.85 -20.89
CA ASN A 459 6.22 2.05 -20.11
C ASN A 459 5.46 3.34 -20.48
N ILE A 460 4.14 3.23 -20.61
CA ILE A 460 3.19 4.28 -21.00
C ILE A 460 2.35 4.65 -19.78
N MET A 461 2.32 5.95 -19.47
CA MET A 461 1.43 6.51 -18.45
C MET A 461 0.32 7.30 -19.12
N LEU A 462 -0.92 6.86 -18.95
CA LEU A 462 -2.10 7.56 -19.42
C LEU A 462 -2.25 8.88 -18.65
N THR A 463 -2.60 9.93 -19.37
CA THR A 463 -2.78 11.28 -18.81
C THR A 463 -4.23 11.70 -19.00
N GLU A 464 -4.88 12.15 -17.93
CA GLU A 464 -6.28 12.56 -17.99
C GLU A 464 -6.49 13.87 -18.75
N GLU A 465 -7.65 14.00 -19.41
CA GLU A 465 -8.00 15.23 -20.13
C GLU A 465 -8.18 16.44 -19.19
N ASP A 466 -8.75 16.22 -17.99
CA ASP A 466 -9.13 17.26 -17.01
C ASP A 466 -8.20 17.41 -15.79
N ALA A 467 -6.93 16.99 -15.89
CA ALA A 467 -5.99 17.05 -14.77
C ALA A 467 -5.97 18.44 -14.09
N PRO A 468 -6.17 18.53 -12.76
CA PRO A 468 -6.34 19.80 -12.06
C PRO A 468 -5.13 20.71 -12.23
N ARG A 469 -5.38 21.97 -12.65
CA ARG A 469 -4.35 23.00 -12.74
C ARG A 469 -4.01 23.53 -11.34
N PHE A 470 -2.96 23.00 -10.73
CA PHE A 470 -2.48 23.46 -9.42
C PHE A 470 -1.69 24.78 -9.49
N PHE A 471 -1.03 25.06 -10.61
CA PHE A 471 -0.24 26.27 -10.82
C PHE A 471 -0.64 26.98 -12.13
N THR A 472 -0.75 28.31 -12.10
CA THR A 472 -1.24 29.11 -13.23
C THR A 472 -0.22 29.27 -14.35
N ASP A 473 1.07 29.15 -14.03
CA ASP A 473 2.21 29.22 -14.95
C ASP A 473 2.68 27.85 -15.45
N VAL A 474 1.98 26.78 -15.06
CA VAL A 474 2.24 25.42 -15.55
C VAL A 474 1.01 24.92 -16.26
N GLU A 475 1.11 24.86 -17.58
CA GLU A 475 0.16 24.11 -18.39
C GLU A 475 0.39 22.62 -18.10
N PRO A 476 -0.60 21.86 -17.57
CA PRO A 476 -0.43 20.43 -17.27
C PRO A 476 0.04 19.60 -18.46
N ARG A 477 -0.18 20.12 -19.68
CA ARG A 477 0.18 19.51 -20.97
C ARG A 477 1.52 19.98 -21.56
N SER A 478 2.29 20.80 -20.85
CA SER A 478 3.66 21.18 -21.24
C SER A 478 4.65 20.03 -21.03
N THR A 479 5.86 20.11 -21.59
CA THR A 479 6.89 19.04 -21.55
C THR A 479 7.15 18.45 -20.16
N PHE A 480 7.01 19.26 -19.10
CA PHE A 480 7.16 18.82 -17.71
C PHE A 480 5.88 19.07 -16.87
N GLY A 481 4.78 19.42 -17.53
CA GLY A 481 3.52 19.78 -16.87
C GLY A 481 2.91 18.62 -16.09
N ARG A 482 3.07 17.40 -16.60
CA ARG A 482 2.63 16.17 -15.93
C ARG A 482 3.34 15.97 -14.61
N GLU A 483 4.67 16.03 -14.61
CA GLU A 483 5.50 15.75 -13.44
C GLU A 483 5.30 16.82 -12.37
N VAL A 484 5.15 18.07 -12.78
CA VAL A 484 4.82 19.17 -11.86
C VAL A 484 3.41 19.02 -11.26
N THR A 485 2.42 18.62 -12.07
CA THR A 485 1.05 18.34 -11.60
C THR A 485 1.01 17.13 -10.68
N TRP A 486 1.84 16.11 -10.94
CA TRP A 486 2.03 14.99 -10.05
C TRP A 486 2.58 15.43 -8.70
N MET A 487 3.69 16.17 -8.69
CA MET A 487 4.29 16.71 -7.46
C MET A 487 3.29 17.56 -6.67
N ALA A 488 2.48 18.37 -7.35
CA ALA A 488 1.49 19.21 -6.70
C ALA A 488 0.37 18.38 -6.04
N GLY A 489 -0.20 17.42 -6.77
CA GLY A 489 -1.26 16.56 -6.22
C GLY A 489 -0.79 15.63 -5.09
N LYS A 490 0.49 15.28 -5.05
CA LYS A 490 1.11 14.56 -3.92
C LYS A 490 1.62 15.49 -2.81
N ASN A 491 1.36 16.80 -2.90
CA ASN A 491 1.80 17.84 -1.96
C ASN A 491 3.33 17.91 -1.77
N LEU A 492 4.11 17.44 -2.76
CA LEU A 492 5.56 17.58 -2.80
C LEU A 492 5.92 19.02 -3.18
N ALA A 493 5.24 19.55 -4.19
CA ALA A 493 5.34 20.93 -4.64
C ALA A 493 4.13 21.75 -4.20
N GLN A 494 4.36 22.84 -3.45
CA GLN A 494 3.30 23.73 -2.98
C GLN A 494 3.17 25.03 -3.79
N GLY A 495 4.19 25.33 -4.60
CA GLY A 495 4.30 26.56 -5.38
C GLY A 495 4.47 27.82 -4.53
N TYR A 496 4.36 28.96 -5.18
CA TYR A 496 4.35 30.29 -4.57
C TYR A 496 2.94 30.84 -4.65
N VAL A 497 2.47 31.46 -3.56
CA VAL A 497 1.18 32.14 -3.55
C VAL A 497 1.40 33.57 -4.01
N GLU A 498 0.76 33.92 -5.12
CA GLU A 498 0.80 35.25 -5.71
C GLU A 498 -0.11 36.23 -4.96
N ALA A 499 0.06 37.53 -5.23
CA ALA A 499 -0.71 38.59 -4.56
C ALA A 499 -2.24 38.50 -4.81
N ASP A 500 -2.66 37.86 -5.92
CA ASP A 500 -4.06 37.62 -6.26
C ASP A 500 -4.62 36.31 -5.70
N GLY A 501 -3.81 35.58 -4.91
CA GLY A 501 -4.16 34.28 -4.32
C GLY A 501 -3.99 33.10 -5.27
N SER A 502 -3.60 33.33 -6.53
CA SER A 502 -3.21 32.24 -7.44
C SER A 502 -1.88 31.61 -7.00
N LYS A 503 -1.59 30.41 -7.51
CA LYS A 503 -0.32 29.73 -7.23
C LYS A 503 0.50 29.57 -8.51
N THR A 504 1.80 29.78 -8.41
CA THR A 504 2.77 29.60 -9.50
C THR A 504 3.84 28.58 -9.10
N TYR A 505 4.45 27.91 -10.08
CA TYR A 505 5.48 26.90 -9.86
C TYR A 505 6.88 27.41 -10.16
N HIS A 506 7.06 28.35 -11.09
CA HIS A 506 8.33 28.81 -11.64
C HIS A 506 9.17 27.69 -12.27
N PRO A 507 8.68 27.04 -13.35
CA PRO A 507 9.25 25.78 -13.85
C PRO A 507 10.71 25.86 -14.32
N VAL A 508 11.13 26.99 -14.88
CA VAL A 508 12.49 27.18 -15.42
C VAL A 508 13.49 27.77 -14.42
N GLU A 509 13.05 28.13 -13.21
CA GLU A 509 13.96 28.65 -12.18
C GLU A 509 14.78 27.52 -11.54
N ASP A 510 15.99 27.85 -11.13
CA ASP A 510 16.89 26.92 -10.45
C ASP A 510 16.37 26.56 -9.06
N VAL A 511 16.54 25.29 -8.68
CA VAL A 511 16.16 24.80 -7.35
C VAL A 511 17.26 25.17 -6.35
N SER A 512 16.91 25.90 -5.30
CA SER A 512 17.81 26.14 -4.17
C SER A 512 17.94 24.91 -3.28
N ARG A 513 19.06 24.80 -2.55
CA ARG A 513 19.34 23.65 -1.66
C ARG A 513 18.25 23.44 -0.60
N GLN A 514 17.69 24.51 -0.03
CA GLN A 514 16.57 24.39 0.92
C GLN A 514 15.28 23.86 0.26
N ALA A 515 15.02 24.25 -1.00
CA ALA A 515 13.84 23.78 -1.73
C ALA A 515 13.99 22.29 -2.08
N MET A 516 15.21 21.85 -2.42
CA MET A 516 15.51 20.44 -2.62
C MET A 516 15.31 19.63 -1.34
N ALA A 517 15.81 20.10 -0.19
CA ALA A 517 15.57 19.46 1.10
C ALA A 517 14.07 19.31 1.39
N ALA A 518 13.28 20.36 1.13
CA ALA A 518 11.84 20.33 1.30
C ALA A 518 11.13 19.32 0.37
N PHE A 519 11.55 19.22 -0.90
CA PHE A 519 11.00 18.22 -1.82
C PHE A 519 11.29 16.80 -1.38
N LEU A 520 12.53 16.50 -0.98
CA LEU A 520 12.93 15.15 -0.55
C LEU A 520 12.27 14.76 0.77
N TYR A 521 12.18 15.67 1.73
CA TYR A 521 11.48 15.42 3.00
C TYR A 521 10.00 15.10 2.79
N ARG A 522 9.33 15.87 1.93
CA ARG A 522 7.91 15.61 1.60
C ARG A 522 7.74 14.31 0.82
N TYR A 523 8.70 13.98 -0.03
CA TYR A 523 8.70 12.73 -0.79
C TYR A 523 8.82 11.51 0.13
N ASP A 524 9.76 11.54 1.07
CA ASP A 524 9.95 10.51 2.09
C ASP A 524 8.65 10.27 2.89
N ARG A 525 8.06 11.35 3.41
CA ARG A 525 6.77 11.30 4.14
C ARG A 525 5.59 10.85 3.28
N TYR A 526 5.64 11.08 1.98
CA TYR A 526 4.62 10.60 1.05
C TYR A 526 4.73 9.08 0.86
N ARG A 527 5.95 8.54 0.76
CA ARG A 527 6.20 7.11 0.49
C ARG A 527 6.07 6.25 1.73
N PHE A 528 6.51 6.76 2.87
CA PHE A 528 6.53 6.05 4.15
C PHE A 528 5.55 6.74 5.12
N TRP A 529 4.49 6.00 5.51
CA TRP A 529 3.44 6.45 6.46
C TRP A 529 4.06 7.16 7.68
N PRO A 530 3.49 8.28 8.19
CA PRO A 530 4.28 9.35 8.80
C PRO A 530 5.04 8.90 10.05
N THR A 531 6.33 8.65 9.88
CA THR A 531 7.30 8.76 10.98
C THR A 531 7.58 10.23 11.22
N GLU A 532 7.11 10.77 12.34
CA GLU A 532 7.34 12.17 12.70
C GLU A 532 8.83 12.39 13.03
N PHE A 533 9.56 13.07 12.14
CA PHE A 533 10.92 13.49 12.42
C PHE A 533 10.92 14.66 13.41
N VAL A 534 11.56 14.46 14.56
CA VAL A 534 11.74 15.50 15.57
C VAL A 534 13.12 16.15 15.37
N PRO A 535 13.19 17.42 14.91
CA PRO A 535 14.46 18.07 14.69
C PRO A 535 15.20 18.33 16.01
N PRO A 536 16.55 18.35 16.00
CA PRO A 536 17.32 18.59 17.21
C PRO A 536 17.08 20.01 17.76
N ALA A 537 17.19 20.16 19.08
CA ALA A 537 17.05 21.46 19.75
C ALA A 537 18.19 22.45 19.42
N THR A 538 19.27 21.98 18.80
CA THR A 538 20.43 22.78 18.40
C THR A 538 20.71 22.58 16.91
N ALA A 539 20.94 23.68 16.20
CA ALA A 539 21.21 23.65 14.77
C ALA A 539 22.54 22.96 14.43
N SER A 540 22.48 22.10 13.42
CA SER A 540 23.60 21.37 12.84
C SER A 540 24.48 22.21 11.92
N PHE A 541 23.91 23.25 11.30
CA PHE A 541 24.58 24.14 10.37
C PHE A 541 24.50 25.57 10.88
N SER A 542 25.61 26.32 10.78
CA SER A 542 25.70 27.65 11.38
C SER A 542 24.80 28.71 10.73
N ASP A 543 24.41 28.50 9.47
CA ASP A 543 23.56 29.38 8.66
C ASP A 543 22.10 28.93 8.58
N VAL A 544 21.72 27.87 9.31
CA VAL A 544 20.34 27.37 9.40
C VAL A 544 19.91 27.35 10.87
N PRO A 545 19.61 28.52 11.48
CA PRO A 545 19.16 28.56 12.88
C PRO A 545 17.82 27.83 13.07
N VAL A 546 17.48 27.46 14.32
CA VAL A 546 16.21 26.77 14.66
C VAL A 546 14.94 27.52 14.22
N THR A 547 15.05 28.83 13.94
CA THR A 547 13.97 29.68 13.44
C THR A 547 13.90 29.72 11.91
N HIS A 548 14.79 29.02 11.20
CA HIS A 548 14.80 28.98 9.74
C HIS A 548 13.56 28.23 9.22
N PRO A 549 12.85 28.72 8.19
CA PRO A 549 11.60 28.09 7.71
C PRO A 549 11.75 26.65 7.25
N PHE A 550 12.94 26.27 6.79
CA PHE A 550 13.29 24.90 6.35
C PHE A 550 14.20 24.17 7.34
N PHE A 551 14.23 24.58 8.62
CA PHE A 551 15.11 23.99 9.63
C PHE A 551 14.89 22.47 9.75
N THR A 552 13.63 22.05 9.87
CA THR A 552 13.25 20.64 10.03
C THR A 552 13.73 19.78 8.86
N GLU A 553 13.45 20.20 7.62
CA GLU A 553 13.77 19.44 6.42
C GLU A 553 15.29 19.34 6.20
N ILE A 554 16.03 20.39 6.54
CA ILE A 554 17.49 20.40 6.43
C ILE A 554 18.14 19.50 7.50
N GLU A 555 17.62 19.51 8.73
CA GLU A 555 18.11 18.62 9.80
C GLU A 555 17.78 17.15 9.49
N TRP A 556 16.59 16.86 8.96
CA TRP A 556 16.23 15.52 8.48
C TRP A 556 17.18 15.06 7.36
N MET A 557 17.41 15.91 6.36
CA MET A 557 18.30 15.58 5.26
C MET A 557 19.73 15.23 5.76
N LYS A 558 20.15 15.82 6.88
CA LYS A 558 21.41 15.49 7.55
C LYS A 558 21.32 14.18 8.35
N SER A 559 20.22 13.92 9.09
CA SER A 559 20.06 12.67 9.85
C SER A 559 20.08 11.45 8.95
N GLU A 560 19.44 11.56 7.79
CA GLU A 560 19.39 10.51 6.76
C GLU A 560 20.70 10.40 5.96
N GLY A 561 21.72 11.22 6.26
CA GLY A 561 23.01 11.18 5.56
C GLY A 561 22.97 11.65 4.10
N LEU A 562 21.86 12.23 3.65
CA LEU A 562 21.70 12.74 2.28
C LEU A 562 22.60 13.96 2.03
N THR A 563 22.84 14.78 3.07
CA THR A 563 23.73 15.94 3.03
C THR A 563 24.73 15.95 4.18
N THR A 564 25.95 16.37 3.89
CA THR A 564 27.00 16.64 4.89
C THR A 564 27.24 18.13 5.11
N GLY A 565 26.59 19.00 4.33
CA GLY A 565 26.87 20.44 4.29
C GLY A 565 28.23 20.77 3.66
N ASN A 566 28.67 22.01 3.87
CA ASN A 566 29.94 22.53 3.40
C ASN A 566 31.03 22.30 4.46
N ALA A 567 32.29 22.28 4.01
CA ALA A 567 33.45 22.07 4.88
C ALA A 567 33.63 23.15 5.98
N ASP A 568 33.01 24.32 5.82
CA ASP A 568 33.00 25.41 6.78
C ASP A 568 31.89 25.30 7.85
N GLY A 569 31.07 24.25 7.80
CA GLY A 569 29.96 24.02 8.72
C GLY A 569 28.64 24.70 8.32
N THR A 570 28.55 25.25 7.11
CA THR A 570 27.33 25.84 6.55
C THR A 570 26.54 24.84 5.70
N PHE A 571 25.26 25.13 5.44
CA PHE A 571 24.43 24.39 4.49
C PHE A 571 24.27 25.13 3.15
N ALA A 572 24.38 26.46 3.14
CA ALA A 572 24.12 27.35 2.01
C ALA A 572 22.70 27.22 1.42
N PRO A 573 21.64 27.47 2.20
CA PRO A 573 20.26 27.11 1.84
C PRO A 573 19.72 27.76 0.56
N LEU A 574 20.23 28.95 0.20
CA LEU A 574 19.79 29.69 -0.99
C LEU A 574 20.61 29.40 -2.25
N GLU A 575 21.70 28.64 -2.16
CA GLU A 575 22.50 28.32 -3.34
C GLU A 575 21.76 27.33 -4.27
N PRO A 576 21.89 27.48 -5.60
CA PRO A 576 21.36 26.52 -6.56
C PRO A 576 21.97 25.12 -6.39
N VAL A 577 21.15 24.10 -6.58
CA VAL A 577 21.59 22.70 -6.64
C VAL A 577 22.12 22.41 -8.04
N THR A 578 23.34 21.88 -8.13
CA THR A 578 23.87 21.38 -9.41
C THR A 578 23.28 20.02 -9.76
N ARG A 579 23.26 19.66 -11.04
CA ARG A 579 22.75 18.36 -11.51
C ARG A 579 23.46 17.17 -10.86
N GLN A 580 24.78 17.23 -10.67
CA GLN A 580 25.51 16.17 -9.96
C GLN A 580 25.16 16.10 -8.47
N SER A 581 24.85 17.23 -7.82
CA SER A 581 24.39 17.24 -6.44
C SER A 581 22.99 16.64 -6.32
N ALA A 582 22.09 16.93 -7.27
CA ALA A 582 20.79 16.28 -7.33
C ALA A 582 20.91 14.77 -7.51
N ALA A 583 21.81 14.30 -8.38
CA ALA A 583 22.13 12.88 -8.55
C ALA A 583 22.59 12.25 -7.23
N ALA A 584 23.51 12.90 -6.52
CA ALA A 584 23.99 12.42 -5.24
C ALA A 584 22.90 12.36 -4.15
N PHE A 585 21.99 13.33 -4.11
CA PHE A 585 20.89 13.30 -3.15
C PHE A 585 19.91 12.16 -3.42
N LEU A 586 19.49 11.98 -4.68
CA LEU A 586 18.57 10.91 -5.07
C LEU A 586 19.19 9.52 -4.90
N SER A 587 20.46 9.36 -5.24
CA SER A 587 21.18 8.09 -5.04
C SER A 587 21.37 7.75 -3.55
N ARG A 588 21.59 8.73 -2.68
CA ARG A 588 21.65 8.45 -1.23
C ARG A 588 20.28 8.12 -0.66
N LEU A 589 19.23 8.72 -1.20
CA LEU A 589 17.87 8.43 -0.79
C LEU A 589 17.48 6.98 -1.10
N SER A 590 18.06 6.36 -2.14
CA SER A 590 17.86 4.93 -2.45
C SER A 590 18.72 3.98 -1.62
N GLY A 591 19.65 4.49 -0.80
CA GLY A 591 20.31 3.73 0.27
C GLY A 591 21.66 3.08 -0.07
N GLU A 592 22.16 3.14 -1.31
CA GLU A 592 23.36 2.38 -1.69
C GLU A 592 24.37 3.12 -2.59
N PRO A 593 25.69 2.89 -2.41
CA PRO A 593 26.71 3.39 -3.33
C PRO A 593 26.71 2.60 -4.64
N HIS A 594 26.74 3.30 -5.77
CA HIS A 594 26.63 2.65 -7.08
C HIS A 594 27.96 2.52 -7.83
N PRO A 595 28.13 1.45 -8.65
CA PRO A 595 29.36 1.26 -9.41
C PRO A 595 29.55 2.35 -10.46
N VAL A 596 30.78 2.86 -10.54
CA VAL A 596 31.21 3.87 -11.51
C VAL A 596 31.17 3.30 -12.92
N SER A 597 30.47 4.01 -13.82
CA SER A 597 30.46 3.74 -15.26
C SER A 597 30.53 5.06 -16.04
N THR A 598 31.15 5.04 -17.22
CA THR A 598 31.20 6.21 -18.11
C THR A 598 30.09 6.11 -19.15
N VAL A 599 28.92 6.66 -18.80
CA VAL A 599 27.72 6.69 -19.66
C VAL A 599 27.58 8.00 -20.44
N PHE A 600 28.00 9.13 -19.86
CA PHE A 600 27.97 10.45 -20.50
C PHE A 600 29.37 10.92 -20.90
N THR A 601 29.43 11.65 -22.02
CA THR A 601 30.70 12.10 -22.63
C THR A 601 31.48 13.11 -21.76
N ASP A 602 30.79 13.84 -20.89
CA ASP A 602 31.32 14.89 -20.02
C ASP A 602 31.46 14.43 -18.54
N VAL A 603 31.21 13.15 -18.25
CA VAL A 603 31.36 12.57 -16.91
C VAL A 603 32.44 11.47 -16.94
N PRO A 604 33.72 11.85 -16.74
CA PRO A 604 34.80 10.87 -16.67
C PRO A 604 34.69 10.03 -15.38
N ALA A 605 35.24 8.82 -15.38
CA ALA A 605 35.25 7.93 -14.20
C ALA A 605 35.93 8.53 -12.95
N ALA A 606 36.76 9.57 -13.13
CA ALA A 606 37.39 10.30 -12.04
C ALA A 606 36.48 11.38 -11.39
N ASN A 607 35.30 11.65 -11.96
CA ASN A 607 34.32 12.53 -11.34
C ASN A 607 33.84 11.88 -10.03
N PRO A 608 33.87 12.59 -8.89
CA PRO A 608 33.46 12.04 -7.60
C PRO A 608 32.00 11.55 -7.55
N PHE A 609 31.15 12.02 -8.47
CA PHE A 609 29.73 11.65 -8.58
C PHE A 609 29.45 10.70 -9.76
N ALA A 610 30.49 10.10 -10.37
CA ALA A 610 30.32 9.28 -11.56
C ALA A 610 29.47 8.02 -11.31
N GLY A 611 29.49 7.46 -10.10
CA GLY A 611 28.66 6.31 -9.74
C GLY A 611 27.19 6.67 -9.64
N GLU A 612 26.88 7.77 -8.96
CA GLU A 612 25.52 8.28 -8.76
C GLU A 612 24.89 8.73 -10.09
N ILE A 613 25.67 9.41 -10.93
CA ILE A 613 25.22 9.82 -12.27
C ILE A 613 24.96 8.60 -13.17
N ALA A 614 25.83 7.59 -13.14
CA ALA A 614 25.63 6.36 -13.89
C ALA A 614 24.41 5.58 -13.41
N TRP A 615 24.10 5.63 -12.10
CA TRP A 615 22.89 5.01 -11.57
C TRP A 615 21.63 5.72 -12.06
N LEU A 616 21.59 7.06 -12.03
CA LEU A 616 20.47 7.85 -12.60
C LEU A 616 20.14 7.47 -14.05
N ASP A 617 21.17 7.18 -14.85
CA ASP A 617 21.02 6.75 -16.25
C ASP A 617 20.47 5.33 -16.35
N ARG A 618 21.07 4.37 -15.62
CA ARG A 618 20.63 2.96 -15.62
C ARG A 618 19.19 2.77 -15.13
N THR A 619 18.73 3.57 -14.18
CA THR A 619 17.35 3.51 -13.65
C THR A 619 16.36 4.34 -14.46
N GLY A 620 16.81 5.01 -15.53
CA GLY A 620 15.95 5.84 -16.39
C GLY A 620 15.50 7.15 -15.74
N ILE A 621 16.06 7.54 -14.59
CA ILE A 621 15.74 8.81 -13.91
C ILE A 621 16.25 9.99 -14.76
N THR A 622 17.42 9.84 -15.36
CA THR A 622 17.99 10.82 -16.30
C THR A 622 18.17 10.21 -17.68
N THR A 623 18.02 11.04 -18.71
CA THR A 623 18.24 10.67 -20.12
C THR A 623 19.43 11.42 -20.74
N GLY A 624 20.15 12.21 -19.92
CA GLY A 624 21.14 13.17 -20.42
C GLY A 624 20.55 14.22 -21.34
N TYR A 625 21.43 14.85 -22.12
CA TYR A 625 21.09 15.84 -23.14
C TYR A 625 21.35 15.27 -24.54
N PRO A 626 20.72 15.84 -25.60
CA PRO A 626 20.90 15.37 -26.98
C PRO A 626 22.34 15.41 -27.50
N ASP A 627 23.25 16.13 -26.84
CA ASP A 627 24.68 16.18 -27.13
C ASP A 627 25.46 14.98 -26.55
N GLY A 628 24.79 14.08 -25.81
CA GLY A 628 25.40 12.95 -25.12
C GLY A 628 26.07 13.32 -23.80
N GLY A 629 25.83 14.52 -23.27
CA GLY A 629 26.34 15.00 -21.98
C GLY A 629 25.31 14.93 -20.84
N PHE A 630 25.80 15.02 -19.60
CA PHE A 630 24.99 15.14 -18.38
C PHE A 630 24.93 16.56 -17.83
N HIS A 631 25.92 17.40 -18.12
CA HIS A 631 26.08 18.77 -17.62
C HIS A 631 26.16 18.84 -16.08
N PRO A 632 27.14 18.14 -15.45
CA PRO A 632 27.15 17.88 -14.00
C PRO A 632 27.22 19.13 -13.11
N LEU A 633 27.86 20.20 -13.58
CA LEU A 633 28.05 21.44 -12.82
C LEU A 633 26.96 22.49 -13.07
N GLU A 634 26.04 22.25 -14.00
CA GLU A 634 24.95 23.18 -14.27
C GLU A 634 23.89 23.10 -13.16
N PRO A 635 23.28 24.24 -12.77
CA PRO A 635 22.10 24.25 -11.91
C PRO A 635 20.95 23.42 -12.50
N VAL A 636 20.15 22.81 -11.62
CA VAL A 636 18.96 22.06 -12.02
C VAL A 636 17.71 22.89 -11.82
N SER A 637 16.88 22.98 -12.87
CA SER A 637 15.61 23.71 -12.82
C SER A 637 14.53 22.93 -12.08
N ARG A 638 13.51 23.66 -11.61
CA ARG A 638 12.38 23.10 -10.85
C ARG A 638 11.59 22.07 -11.65
N GLN A 639 11.41 22.27 -12.95
CA GLN A 639 10.77 21.30 -13.83
C GLN A 639 11.62 20.04 -14.05
N ALA A 640 12.95 20.17 -14.07
CA ALA A 640 13.85 19.03 -14.19
C ALA A 640 13.88 18.18 -12.90
N ILE A 641 13.82 18.81 -11.73
CA ILE A 641 13.64 18.09 -10.46
C ILE A 641 12.30 17.38 -10.40
N ALA A 642 11.22 17.98 -10.92
CA ALA A 642 9.95 17.30 -11.03
C ALA A 642 10.05 16.03 -11.89
N ALA A 643 10.74 16.11 -13.03
CA ALA A 643 11.00 14.94 -13.87
C ALA A 643 11.83 13.86 -13.15
N PHE A 644 12.89 14.26 -12.43
CA PHE A 644 13.71 13.30 -11.69
C PHE A 644 12.93 12.61 -10.58
N LEU A 645 12.17 13.36 -9.77
CA LEU A 645 11.38 12.78 -8.68
C LEU A 645 10.23 11.92 -9.19
N TYR A 646 9.58 12.32 -10.28
CA TYR A 646 8.52 11.52 -10.91
C TYR A 646 9.04 10.17 -11.42
N ARG A 647 10.21 10.17 -12.07
CA ARG A 647 10.84 8.94 -12.55
C ARG A 647 11.44 8.12 -11.42
N TYR A 648 11.99 8.77 -10.40
CA TYR A 648 12.45 8.12 -9.18
C TYR A 648 11.29 7.37 -8.53
N ASP A 649 10.12 8.00 -8.36
CA ASP A 649 8.92 7.35 -7.80
C ASP A 649 8.51 6.09 -8.56
N ALA A 650 8.62 6.11 -9.89
CA ALA A 650 8.33 4.95 -10.74
C ALA A 650 9.43 3.85 -10.71
N THR A 651 10.52 4.06 -9.97
CA THR A 651 11.60 3.08 -9.76
C THR A 651 11.61 2.47 -8.36
N GLN A 652 10.80 3.01 -7.44
CA GLN A 652 10.73 2.59 -6.03
C GLN A 652 9.50 1.74 -5.77
#